data_AF-A0A8J7AL03-F1
#
_entry.id   AF-A0A8J7AL03-F1
#
_cell.length_a   1.000
_cell.length_b   1.000
_cell.length_c   1.000
_cell.angle_alpha   90.00
_cell.angle_beta   90.00
_cell.angle_gamma   90.00
#
_symmetry.space_group_name_H-M   'P 1'
#
loop_
_entity.id
_entity.type
_entity.pdbx_description
1 polymer ?
#
loop_
_entity_poly.entity_id
_entity_poly.type
_entity_poly.pdbx_seq_one_letter_code
_entity_poly.pdbx_strand_id
1 'polypeptide(L)'
;MTTQDRGAKIQAPSARPSVDLAKLLELLADSIVTEQDPSQDSDPRKRSLFLFSADPATNKTRLRVCTSAVLLRLFSHPKFKDAFKPSDTGGFVQDFNAPPFGLRAKLGGELPEGNPAKLPGHLDKMIAAIDQALDAALPDESDLPKLLLDRPAQQLQTLASSVGAIFKNQVYQANLQPLAFDSSDRNRSAAVAKVLVAVEQVEADNCFGRMKEAIASRLEQRGFDEDDIGDAIDSLEAERDRADSQITRFLNFLDDAALSRVRLNVTFRIMETIAEQARSSTQRDNQYLVEYIDRALALVETVKADGLSVDLTAHYGQNAEFDLATYLNQATFYTCLAVWPEWKTQIFEEKVSSKDSYGVQRGVSYRFRINGNNPEKGKLAFDARLDFISETLLAEDPLSVSPYSLCRRLAELIVLDAVIPKLSGEAQEISATTITQTLQTRLATLMAEGRSGIQALIQDLSDRTGAIQAVSRALVKLLQDKGNKIVAQAQRRTAQQFICVKQGVVAWSRMEGAERGVKDLLVSASNQNQESVEWFNHIEISDTPDVPQLLFSLKVTTELTEHNLVPKGGDPQVMQAQRLFPGQLLQVVWVPCESGKYPSSQNPFYQPTKEAQKANAWALSSAVLVEYELRTLARREGKQKGQADTQQWHAAAIAAFPLLIYCCLWRIIQRLREGAAESPTDFTTLMLRLQQTGKNSDSEGEAYVYGAAQSIEALLAQDGPVRMQGITLDNLASDSARYVKSGAFDALVSAFPLALTTPSQPQVEKIGLISYSTRPCDEAPTLNGDNRSHLFFTQSYVASAIAQPFSGYELKPERTQSDIVRSEEEMQNQRIVREEIGHLRQLGCKHIILLSHAYGGRHLNRIADHNSPLTPVTFLEEVFQSFPDLTLYPLLRDVFPATRLRKRGREEAAFEILKAGDHVNFLRNPAMDRVRDIIPVYTFATLHVIDEEKRPQSGFCVYFLVSDQRVSNITWTERARQHLLDPEGDSPIHPCLTAVLRGLHFIEAERGVKGGQLIPVLDPFRWISPATREAAGEVEILHSRRRGLVHLSYPALLTHVSQTLHRRQP
;
A
#
# COMPACT_ATOMS: atom_id res chain seq x y z
N MET A 1 -55.92 -7.96 -31.66
CA MET A 1 -55.39 -9.21 -31.10
C MET A 1 -54.02 -9.47 -31.71
N THR A 2 -52.97 -9.11 -30.96
CA THR A 2 -51.69 -9.83 -30.83
C THR A 2 -50.92 -9.08 -29.73
N THR A 3 -50.86 -9.71 -28.57
CA THR A 3 -50.15 -9.28 -27.37
C THR A 3 -48.64 -9.30 -27.66
N GLN A 4 -48.01 -8.12 -27.72
CA GLN A 4 -46.54 -8.03 -27.62
C GLN A 4 -46.16 -8.05 -26.16
N ASP A 5 -45.46 -9.12 -25.79
CA ASP A 5 -44.91 -9.39 -24.47
C ASP A 5 -44.15 -8.20 -23.89
N ARG A 6 -44.64 -7.68 -22.75
CA ARG A 6 -43.82 -6.93 -21.79
C ARG A 6 -42.89 -7.91 -21.09
N GLY A 7 -41.89 -8.39 -21.81
CA GLY A 7 -40.76 -9.09 -21.19
C GLY A 7 -39.89 -8.08 -20.45
N ALA A 8 -39.64 -8.32 -19.17
CA ALA A 8 -38.59 -7.63 -18.44
C ALA A 8 -37.28 -7.77 -19.22
N LYS A 9 -36.74 -6.66 -19.76
CA LYS A 9 -35.36 -6.64 -20.26
C LYS A 9 -34.46 -6.86 -19.05
N ILE A 10 -34.08 -8.12 -18.83
CA ILE A 10 -32.89 -8.45 -18.05
C ILE A 10 -31.75 -7.74 -18.78
N GLN A 11 -31.26 -6.63 -18.23
CA GLN A 11 -30.00 -6.06 -18.68
C GLN A 11 -28.96 -7.16 -18.52
N ALA A 12 -28.38 -7.64 -19.63
CA ALA A 12 -27.26 -8.55 -19.56
C ALA A 12 -26.19 -7.92 -18.66
N PRO A 13 -25.59 -8.67 -17.72
CA PRO A 13 -24.52 -8.13 -16.90
C PRO A 13 -23.45 -7.54 -17.82
N SER A 14 -22.99 -6.32 -17.51
CA SER A 14 -21.89 -5.68 -18.23
C SER A 14 -20.71 -6.65 -18.29
N ALA A 15 -20.17 -6.90 -19.50
CA ALA A 15 -19.04 -7.79 -19.70
C ALA A 15 -17.88 -7.39 -18.76
N ARG A 16 -17.39 -8.34 -17.96
CA ARG A 16 -16.34 -8.11 -16.96
C ARG A 16 -14.97 -8.37 -17.61
N PRO A 17 -14.03 -7.41 -17.57
CA PRO A 17 -12.68 -7.65 -18.04
C PRO A 17 -12.07 -8.89 -17.40
N SER A 18 -11.52 -9.79 -18.21
CA SER A 18 -11.06 -11.10 -17.75
C SER A 18 -9.77 -11.54 -18.44
N VAL A 19 -9.12 -12.58 -17.89
CA VAL A 19 -7.83 -13.10 -18.37
C VAL A 19 -7.93 -14.59 -18.75
N ASP A 20 -7.50 -14.95 -19.97
CA ASP A 20 -7.50 -16.34 -20.46
C ASP A 20 -6.33 -17.17 -19.90
N LEU A 21 -6.43 -17.48 -18.60
CA LEU A 21 -5.41 -18.23 -17.87
C LEU A 21 -5.33 -19.70 -18.30
N ALA A 22 -6.46 -20.35 -18.60
CA ALA A 22 -6.49 -21.75 -18.98
C ALA A 22 -5.75 -21.99 -20.30
N LYS A 23 -5.94 -21.12 -21.31
CA LYS A 23 -5.20 -21.23 -22.57
C LYS A 23 -3.71 -20.98 -22.39
N LEU A 24 -3.33 -20.05 -21.51
CA LEU A 24 -1.93 -19.81 -21.19
C LEU A 24 -1.28 -21.04 -20.55
N LEU A 25 -1.94 -21.69 -19.58
CA LEU A 25 -1.43 -22.92 -18.97
C LEU A 25 -1.33 -24.08 -19.96
N GLU A 26 -2.30 -24.23 -20.87
CA GLU A 26 -2.22 -25.23 -21.95
C GLU A 26 -0.93 -25.09 -22.75
N LEU A 27 -0.67 -23.88 -23.27
CA LEU A 27 0.50 -23.63 -24.12
C LEU A 27 1.81 -23.66 -23.32
N LEU A 28 1.77 -23.26 -22.04
CA LEU A 28 2.93 -23.32 -21.15
C LEU A 28 3.31 -24.77 -20.85
N ALA A 29 2.35 -25.66 -20.60
CA ALA A 29 2.57 -27.09 -20.41
C ALA A 29 3.23 -27.73 -21.65
N ASP A 30 2.70 -27.43 -22.84
CA ASP A 30 3.28 -27.91 -24.12
C ASP A 30 4.73 -27.41 -24.33
N SER A 31 5.06 -26.24 -23.78
CA SER A 31 6.38 -25.63 -23.91
C SER A 31 7.43 -26.15 -22.92
N ILE A 32 7.02 -26.91 -21.90
CA ILE A 32 7.93 -27.54 -20.94
C ILE A 32 8.64 -28.74 -21.58
N VAL A 33 7.91 -29.52 -22.39
CA VAL A 33 8.38 -30.75 -23.02
C VAL A 33 9.54 -30.46 -23.99
N THR A 34 10.62 -31.24 -23.90
CA THR A 34 11.77 -31.17 -24.80
C THR A 34 12.04 -32.54 -25.43
N GLU A 35 12.18 -32.61 -26.75
CA GLU A 35 12.49 -33.85 -27.50
C GLU A 35 13.97 -34.31 -27.39
N GLN A 36 14.80 -33.59 -26.62
CA GLN A 36 16.25 -33.82 -26.53
C GLN A 36 16.66 -34.18 -25.10
N ASP A 37 17.74 -34.97 -24.97
CA ASP A 37 18.37 -35.31 -23.69
C ASP A 37 18.69 -34.06 -22.86
N PRO A 38 18.70 -34.15 -21.51
CA PRO A 38 19.02 -33.05 -20.60
C PRO A 38 20.44 -32.55 -20.83
N SER A 39 20.57 -31.61 -21.77
CA SER A 39 21.84 -31.08 -22.23
C SER A 39 22.08 -29.69 -21.65
N GLN A 40 23.34 -29.43 -21.28
CA GLN A 40 23.83 -28.08 -21.03
C GLN A 40 24.09 -27.33 -22.36
N ASP A 41 23.10 -27.33 -23.26
CA ASP A 41 23.21 -26.61 -24.53
C ASP A 41 23.37 -25.10 -24.26
N SER A 42 24.18 -24.46 -25.11
CA SER A 42 24.46 -23.04 -25.01
C SER A 42 23.38 -22.18 -25.66
N ASP A 43 22.48 -22.76 -26.47
CA ASP A 43 21.20 -22.16 -26.85
C ASP A 43 20.13 -22.44 -25.77
N PRO A 44 19.61 -21.40 -25.08
CA PRO A 44 18.63 -21.58 -24.02
C PRO A 44 17.35 -22.29 -24.48
N ARG A 45 16.96 -22.20 -25.76
CA ARG A 45 15.73 -22.85 -26.28
C ARG A 45 15.77 -24.37 -26.22
N LYS A 46 16.97 -24.95 -26.25
CA LYS A 46 17.20 -26.40 -26.25
C LYS A 46 17.44 -26.97 -24.86
N ARG A 47 17.63 -26.11 -23.86
CA ARG A 47 17.86 -26.55 -22.48
C ARG A 47 16.59 -27.14 -21.88
N SER A 48 16.75 -28.16 -21.04
CA SER A 48 15.67 -28.67 -20.20
C SER A 48 15.27 -27.63 -19.14
N LEU A 49 14.04 -27.76 -18.63
CA LEU A 49 13.54 -26.90 -17.55
C LEU A 49 14.38 -27.05 -16.28
N PHE A 50 14.74 -28.28 -15.91
CA PHE A 50 15.58 -28.58 -14.77
C PHE A 50 16.96 -29.07 -15.20
N LEU A 51 17.98 -28.66 -14.44
CA LEU A 51 19.33 -29.21 -14.52
C LEU A 51 19.84 -29.45 -13.10
N PHE A 52 20.08 -30.71 -12.76
CA PHE A 52 20.70 -31.08 -11.50
C PHE A 52 22.22 -31.19 -11.66
N SER A 53 22.96 -30.68 -10.69
CA SER A 53 24.41 -30.88 -10.60
C SER A 53 24.81 -31.08 -9.15
N ALA A 54 25.49 -32.19 -8.87
CA ALA A 54 26.17 -32.44 -7.61
C ALA A 54 27.68 -32.53 -7.91
N ASP A 55 28.46 -31.59 -7.37
CA ASP A 55 29.91 -31.56 -7.52
C ASP A 55 30.57 -32.03 -6.21
N PRO A 56 31.14 -33.25 -6.17
CA PRO A 56 31.82 -33.78 -4.99
C PRO A 56 33.06 -32.97 -4.59
N ALA A 57 33.74 -32.31 -5.54
CA ALA A 57 34.97 -31.57 -5.27
C ALA A 57 34.70 -30.25 -4.55
N THR A 58 33.59 -29.58 -4.88
CA THR A 58 33.17 -28.34 -4.22
C THR A 58 32.10 -28.54 -3.14
N ASN A 59 31.63 -29.78 -2.95
CA ASN A 59 30.50 -30.14 -2.09
C ASN A 59 29.26 -29.27 -2.36
N LYS A 60 28.99 -29.01 -3.64
CA LYS A 60 27.87 -28.17 -4.09
C LYS A 60 26.82 -28.99 -4.81
N THR A 61 25.59 -28.90 -4.31
CA THR A 61 24.41 -29.47 -4.96
C THR A 61 23.53 -28.35 -5.47
N ARG A 62 23.13 -28.38 -6.74
CA ARG A 62 22.29 -27.36 -7.37
C ARG A 62 21.21 -27.99 -8.21
N LEU A 63 19.98 -27.52 -8.01
CA LEU A 63 18.88 -27.74 -8.95
C LEU A 63 18.58 -26.42 -9.64
N ARG A 64 18.91 -26.30 -10.93
CA ARG A 64 18.69 -25.08 -11.71
C ARG A 64 17.33 -25.17 -12.40
N VAL A 65 16.52 -24.13 -12.29
CA VAL A 65 15.24 -23.95 -12.98
C VAL A 65 15.44 -22.91 -14.08
N CYS A 66 15.57 -23.37 -15.32
CA CYS A 66 15.90 -22.53 -16.48
C CYS A 66 14.62 -21.94 -17.11
N THR A 67 14.08 -20.86 -16.52
CA THR A 67 12.80 -20.27 -16.98
C THR A 67 12.84 -19.78 -18.43
N SER A 68 13.97 -19.20 -18.84
CA SER A 68 14.19 -18.69 -20.19
C SER A 68 14.03 -19.77 -21.26
N ALA A 69 14.33 -21.04 -20.94
CA ALA A 69 14.21 -22.14 -21.88
C ALA A 69 12.76 -22.37 -22.29
N VAL A 70 11.85 -22.41 -21.29
CA VAL A 70 10.42 -22.61 -21.51
C VAL A 70 9.78 -21.37 -22.14
N LEU A 71 10.10 -20.17 -21.64
CA LEU A 71 9.51 -18.92 -22.17
C LEU A 71 9.86 -18.69 -23.64
N LEU A 72 11.11 -18.95 -24.05
CA LEU A 72 11.48 -18.82 -25.45
C LEU A 72 10.81 -19.86 -26.36
N ARG A 73 10.55 -21.07 -25.85
CA ARG A 73 9.76 -22.10 -26.56
C ARG A 73 8.29 -21.68 -26.66
N LEU A 74 7.70 -21.17 -25.58
CA LEU A 74 6.33 -20.63 -25.57
C LEU A 74 6.14 -19.55 -26.62
N PHE A 75 7.05 -18.59 -26.72
CA PHE A 75 6.95 -17.51 -27.72
C PHE A 75 7.14 -18.00 -29.16
N SER A 76 7.82 -19.12 -29.33
CA SER A 76 8.03 -19.77 -30.63
C SER A 76 6.93 -20.80 -30.94
N HIS A 77 6.03 -21.08 -29.99
CA HIS A 77 4.99 -22.07 -30.15
C HIS A 77 4.01 -21.63 -31.26
N PRO A 78 3.71 -22.50 -32.25
CA PRO A 78 2.93 -22.11 -33.44
C PRO A 78 1.58 -21.49 -33.10
N LYS A 79 0.91 -21.99 -32.06
CA LYS A 79 -0.42 -21.53 -31.64
C LYS A 79 -0.41 -20.29 -30.74
N PHE A 80 0.75 -19.85 -30.22
CA PHE A 80 0.80 -18.80 -29.19
C PHE A 80 0.28 -17.45 -29.71
N LYS A 81 0.79 -17.02 -30.87
CA LYS A 81 0.39 -15.73 -31.46
C LYS A 81 -1.06 -15.72 -31.88
N ASP A 82 -1.55 -16.83 -32.42
CA ASP A 82 -2.93 -16.98 -32.86
C ASP A 82 -3.90 -17.02 -31.67
N ALA A 83 -3.55 -17.72 -30.60
CA ALA A 83 -4.37 -17.83 -29.38
C ALA A 83 -4.57 -16.49 -28.67
N PHE A 84 -3.55 -15.64 -28.66
CA PHE A 84 -3.58 -14.35 -27.96
C PHE A 84 -3.68 -13.15 -28.91
N LYS A 85 -4.13 -13.38 -30.15
CA LYS A 85 -4.44 -12.30 -31.07
C LYS A 85 -5.69 -11.55 -30.58
N PRO A 86 -5.66 -10.21 -30.49
CA PRO A 86 -6.82 -9.45 -30.04
C PRO A 86 -8.04 -9.65 -30.96
N SER A 87 -9.21 -9.91 -30.37
CA SER A 87 -10.51 -9.91 -31.04
C SER A 87 -11.60 -9.52 -30.03
N ASP A 88 -12.83 -9.28 -30.48
CA ASP A 88 -13.91 -8.79 -29.60
C ASP A 88 -14.19 -9.72 -28.40
N THR A 89 -13.94 -11.03 -28.55
CA THR A 89 -14.11 -12.05 -27.50
C THR A 89 -12.87 -12.94 -27.33
N GLY A 90 -11.68 -12.45 -27.69
CA GLY A 90 -10.46 -13.26 -27.70
C GLY A 90 -9.19 -12.43 -27.54
N GLY A 91 -8.08 -13.12 -27.25
CA GLY A 91 -6.87 -12.49 -26.73
C GLY A 91 -6.62 -12.94 -25.29
N PHE A 92 -5.50 -12.52 -24.72
CA PHE A 92 -5.16 -12.84 -23.33
C PHE A 92 -6.03 -12.06 -22.34
N VAL A 93 -6.18 -10.75 -22.56
CA VAL A 93 -7.15 -9.89 -21.88
C VAL A 93 -8.38 -9.75 -22.76
N GLN A 94 -9.55 -10.16 -22.24
CA GLN A 94 -10.84 -10.18 -22.91
C GLN A 94 -11.83 -9.20 -22.28
N ASP A 95 -12.89 -8.83 -23.00
CA ASP A 95 -14.00 -7.99 -22.51
C ASP A 95 -13.55 -6.67 -21.87
N PHE A 96 -12.45 -6.11 -22.38
CA PHE A 96 -11.76 -4.98 -21.77
C PHE A 96 -11.72 -3.76 -22.68
N ASN A 97 -12.30 -2.67 -22.19
CA ASN A 97 -12.10 -1.35 -22.77
C ASN A 97 -10.99 -0.62 -22.02
N ALA A 98 -9.92 -0.30 -22.76
CA ALA A 98 -8.79 0.41 -22.17
C ALA A 98 -9.25 1.73 -21.53
N PRO A 99 -8.79 2.02 -20.30
CA PRO A 99 -9.19 3.23 -19.60
C PRO A 99 -8.78 4.47 -20.40
N PRO A 100 -9.50 5.59 -20.26
CA PRO A 100 -9.07 6.86 -20.82
C PRO A 100 -7.72 7.33 -20.25
N PHE A 101 -7.05 8.22 -20.98
CA PHE A 101 -5.75 8.79 -20.55
C PHE A 101 -5.84 9.40 -19.15
N GLY A 102 -4.83 9.14 -18.31
CA GLY A 102 -4.78 9.59 -16.91
C GLY A 102 -5.48 8.67 -15.90
N LEU A 103 -6.35 7.77 -16.36
CA LEU A 103 -6.99 6.76 -15.53
C LEU A 103 -6.22 5.43 -15.56
N ARG A 104 -6.59 4.53 -14.64
CA ARG A 104 -5.92 3.26 -14.47
C ARG A 104 -6.94 2.15 -14.34
N ALA A 105 -6.57 0.97 -14.83
CA ALA A 105 -7.31 -0.27 -14.61
C ALA A 105 -6.39 -1.32 -14.00
N LYS A 106 -6.98 -2.24 -13.25
CA LYS A 106 -6.35 -3.42 -12.65
C LYS A 106 -7.16 -4.65 -13.04
N LEU A 107 -6.47 -5.72 -13.40
CA LEU A 107 -7.05 -6.95 -13.92
C LEU A 107 -6.39 -8.18 -13.29
N GLY A 108 -7.13 -9.27 -13.18
CA GLY A 108 -6.60 -10.61 -12.89
C GLY A 108 -7.47 -11.46 -11.96
N GLY A 109 -8.54 -10.91 -11.38
CA GLY A 109 -9.45 -11.65 -10.52
C GLY A 109 -10.51 -12.45 -11.30
N GLU A 110 -10.90 -11.99 -12.48
CA GLU A 110 -11.90 -12.66 -13.32
C GLU A 110 -11.29 -13.50 -14.46
N LEU A 111 -11.91 -14.66 -14.70
CA LEU A 111 -11.59 -15.57 -15.81
C LEU A 111 -12.79 -15.64 -16.78
N PRO A 112 -12.57 -15.83 -18.10
CA PRO A 112 -13.63 -15.97 -19.09
C PRO A 112 -14.57 -17.15 -18.80
N GLU A 113 -15.75 -17.16 -19.41
CA GLU A 113 -16.68 -18.28 -19.28
C GLU A 113 -16.02 -19.61 -19.72
N GLY A 114 -16.21 -20.67 -18.93
CA GLY A 114 -15.63 -22.00 -19.18
C GLY A 114 -14.13 -22.14 -18.87
N ASN A 115 -13.38 -21.04 -18.70
CA ASN A 115 -11.98 -21.09 -18.25
C ASN A 115 -11.84 -21.77 -16.86
N PRO A 116 -12.66 -21.43 -15.84
CA PRO A 116 -12.59 -22.08 -14.51
C PRO A 116 -12.76 -23.60 -14.56
N ALA A 117 -13.57 -24.13 -15.48
CA ALA A 117 -13.78 -25.56 -15.64
C ALA A 117 -12.61 -26.27 -16.34
N LYS A 118 -11.92 -25.58 -17.27
CA LYS A 118 -10.78 -26.12 -18.03
C LYS A 118 -9.45 -26.02 -17.28
N LEU A 119 -9.31 -24.99 -16.44
CA LEU A 119 -8.11 -24.68 -15.66
C LEU A 119 -7.57 -25.93 -14.91
N PRO A 120 -8.41 -26.71 -14.20
CA PRO A 120 -8.08 -28.03 -13.68
C PRO A 120 -7.18 -28.92 -14.55
N GLY A 121 -7.66 -29.29 -15.74
CA GLY A 121 -7.00 -30.30 -16.56
C GLY A 121 -5.75 -29.77 -17.25
N HIS A 122 -5.69 -28.47 -17.54
CA HIS A 122 -4.46 -27.86 -18.07
C HIS A 122 -3.38 -27.74 -17.01
N LEU A 123 -3.77 -27.46 -15.76
CA LEU A 123 -2.83 -27.44 -14.64
C LEU A 123 -2.28 -28.83 -14.34
N ASP A 124 -3.11 -29.87 -14.37
CA ASP A 124 -2.63 -31.26 -14.19
C ASP A 124 -1.59 -31.64 -15.25
N LYS A 125 -1.82 -31.25 -16.52
CA LYS A 125 -0.84 -31.44 -17.59
C LYS A 125 0.46 -30.67 -17.34
N MET A 126 0.36 -29.44 -16.84
CA MET A 126 1.54 -28.64 -16.49
C MET A 126 2.34 -29.29 -15.35
N ILE A 127 1.67 -29.72 -14.27
CA ILE A 127 2.34 -30.41 -13.15
C ILE A 127 2.96 -31.73 -13.61
N ALA A 128 2.27 -32.52 -14.43
CA ALA A 128 2.83 -33.75 -15.00
C ALA A 128 4.07 -33.49 -15.88
N ALA A 129 4.06 -32.42 -16.68
CA ALA A 129 5.22 -32.03 -17.48
C ALA A 129 6.39 -31.53 -16.61
N ILE A 130 6.11 -30.82 -15.51
CA ILE A 130 7.11 -30.42 -14.51
C ILE A 130 7.70 -31.65 -13.82
N ASP A 131 6.85 -32.60 -13.41
CA ASP A 131 7.27 -33.86 -12.80
C ASP A 131 8.19 -34.65 -13.72
N GLN A 132 7.77 -34.87 -14.97
CA GLN A 132 8.59 -35.56 -15.97
C GLN A 132 9.93 -34.84 -16.22
N ALA A 133 9.93 -33.51 -16.29
CA ALA A 133 11.15 -32.74 -16.48
C ALA A 133 12.07 -32.80 -15.26
N LEU A 134 11.52 -32.88 -14.04
CA LEU A 134 12.27 -33.02 -12.80
C LEU A 134 12.88 -34.41 -12.69
N ASP A 135 12.10 -35.46 -12.97
CA ASP A 135 12.53 -36.86 -12.96
C ASP A 135 13.62 -37.11 -14.01
N ALA A 136 13.52 -36.50 -15.19
CA ALA A 136 14.56 -36.58 -16.21
C ALA A 136 15.86 -35.86 -15.82
N ALA A 137 15.78 -34.84 -14.95
CA ALA A 137 16.95 -34.08 -14.51
C ALA A 137 17.67 -34.71 -13.30
N LEU A 138 16.95 -35.48 -12.48
CA LEU A 138 17.49 -36.13 -11.29
C LEU A 138 18.07 -37.52 -11.65
N PRO A 139 19.35 -37.80 -11.33
CA PRO A 139 19.91 -39.15 -11.53
C PRO A 139 19.20 -40.23 -10.70
N ASP A 140 18.80 -39.90 -9.46
CA ASP A 140 18.08 -40.77 -8.53
C ASP A 140 17.03 -39.94 -7.75
N GLU A 141 15.88 -40.52 -7.41
CA GLU A 141 14.85 -39.81 -6.62
C GLU A 141 15.37 -39.34 -5.24
N SER A 142 16.34 -40.06 -4.66
CA SER A 142 17.03 -39.68 -3.42
C SER A 142 17.95 -38.46 -3.55
N ASP A 143 18.14 -37.91 -4.76
CA ASP A 143 18.92 -36.71 -4.97
C ASP A 143 18.18 -35.42 -4.58
N LEU A 144 16.85 -35.38 -4.70
CA LEU A 144 16.08 -34.18 -4.41
C LEU A 144 16.20 -33.75 -2.92
N PRO A 145 16.09 -34.65 -1.92
CA PRO A 145 16.31 -34.33 -0.52
C PRO A 145 17.70 -33.75 -0.20
N LYS A 146 18.73 -33.96 -1.04
CA LYS A 146 20.08 -33.38 -0.85
C LYS A 146 20.09 -31.84 -0.97
N LEU A 147 18.97 -31.26 -1.42
CA LEU A 147 18.75 -29.82 -1.43
C LEU A 147 18.41 -29.26 -0.04
N LEU A 148 17.93 -30.09 0.89
CA LEU A 148 17.65 -29.71 2.26
C LEU A 148 18.93 -29.72 3.08
N LEU A 149 19.18 -28.63 3.79
CA LEU A 149 20.35 -28.45 4.63
C LEU A 149 19.99 -28.65 6.10
N ASP A 150 20.70 -29.55 6.76
CA ASP A 150 20.58 -29.74 8.20
C ASP A 150 21.18 -28.59 9.00
N ARG A 151 20.72 -28.46 10.25
CA ARG A 151 21.20 -27.51 11.26
C ARG A 151 21.18 -26.07 10.73
N PRO A 152 19.99 -25.47 10.52
CA PRO A 152 19.88 -24.16 9.87
C PRO A 152 20.75 -23.06 10.50
N ALA A 153 20.90 -23.05 11.83
CA ALA A 153 21.79 -22.09 12.51
C ALA A 153 23.27 -22.18 12.06
N GLN A 154 23.78 -23.39 11.80
CA GLN A 154 25.15 -23.57 11.29
C GLN A 154 25.26 -23.10 9.83
N GLN A 155 24.22 -23.35 9.02
CA GLN A 155 24.17 -22.88 7.63
C GLN A 155 24.14 -21.35 7.55
N LEU A 156 23.32 -20.71 8.39
CA LEU A 156 23.26 -19.26 8.50
C LEU A 156 24.59 -18.66 8.96
N GLN A 157 25.31 -19.33 9.87
CA GLN A 157 26.66 -18.91 10.27
C GLN A 157 27.66 -18.98 9.11
N THR A 158 27.57 -20.03 8.28
CA THR A 158 28.39 -20.17 7.06
C THR A 158 28.07 -19.07 6.05
N LEU A 159 26.78 -18.82 5.80
CA LEU A 159 26.32 -17.74 4.92
C LEU A 159 26.81 -16.38 5.41
N ALA A 160 26.62 -16.07 6.70
CA ALA A 160 27.07 -14.80 7.29
C ALA A 160 28.57 -14.58 7.07
N SER A 161 29.39 -15.59 7.36
CA SER A 161 30.84 -15.54 7.14
C SER A 161 31.20 -15.31 5.66
N SER A 162 30.51 -15.97 4.74
CA SER A 162 30.79 -15.87 3.30
C SER A 162 30.45 -14.50 2.70
N VAL A 163 29.42 -13.82 3.23
CA VAL A 163 28.99 -12.49 2.75
C VAL A 163 29.58 -11.35 3.59
N GLY A 164 30.27 -11.64 4.68
CA GLY A 164 30.82 -10.65 5.62
C GLY A 164 29.78 -10.00 6.52
N ALA A 165 28.68 -10.70 6.81
CA ALA A 165 27.69 -10.32 7.82
C ALA A 165 28.02 -10.94 9.19
N ILE A 166 27.35 -10.47 10.25
CA ILE A 166 27.54 -10.99 11.62
C ILE A 166 26.28 -11.76 12.02
N PHE A 167 26.44 -13.02 12.40
CA PHE A 167 25.39 -13.85 12.97
C PHE A 167 25.79 -14.33 14.36
N LYS A 168 24.85 -14.27 15.31
CA LYS A 168 25.01 -14.87 16.64
C LYS A 168 23.68 -15.50 17.04
N ASN A 169 23.68 -16.81 17.23
CA ASN A 169 22.52 -17.51 17.78
C ASN A 169 22.56 -17.42 19.32
N GLN A 170 21.99 -16.35 19.87
CA GLN A 170 21.97 -16.10 21.31
C GLN A 170 20.69 -15.39 21.73
N VAL A 171 20.45 -15.32 23.03
CA VAL A 171 19.40 -14.49 23.61
C VAL A 171 19.77 -13.01 23.47
N TYR A 172 18.82 -12.23 22.98
CA TYR A 172 18.91 -10.77 22.91
C TYR A 172 17.91 -10.12 23.86
N GLN A 173 18.19 -8.88 24.23
CA GLN A 173 17.31 -8.07 25.08
C GLN A 173 16.69 -6.94 24.27
N ALA A 174 15.48 -6.55 24.65
CA ALA A 174 14.80 -5.36 24.19
C ALA A 174 14.16 -4.69 25.41
N ASN A 175 14.61 -3.48 25.72
CA ASN A 175 14.08 -2.72 26.85
C ASN A 175 12.87 -1.92 26.36
N LEU A 176 11.71 -2.23 26.92
CA LEU A 176 10.41 -1.67 26.60
C LEU A 176 10.00 -0.67 27.68
N GLN A 177 9.71 0.55 27.26
CA GLN A 177 9.32 1.63 28.16
C GLN A 177 7.78 1.76 28.22
N PRO A 178 7.15 1.57 29.39
CA PRO A 178 5.72 1.81 29.55
C PRO A 178 5.35 3.28 29.36
N LEU A 179 4.30 3.53 28.57
CA LEU A 179 3.75 4.85 28.28
C LEU A 179 2.28 4.96 28.69
N ALA A 180 1.80 6.20 28.77
CA ALA A 180 0.39 6.55 28.85
C ALA A 180 0.09 7.84 28.06
N PHE A 181 -1.16 8.03 27.68
CA PHE A 181 -1.65 9.31 27.13
C PHE A 181 -2.08 10.26 28.26
N ASP A 182 -1.35 11.36 28.39
CA ASP A 182 -1.65 12.41 29.37
C ASP A 182 -2.25 13.64 28.67
N SER A 183 -3.39 14.10 29.18
CA SER A 183 -4.07 15.34 28.79
C SER A 183 -3.69 16.53 29.67
N SER A 184 -3.00 16.29 30.80
CA SER A 184 -2.65 17.35 31.74
C SER A 184 -1.39 18.10 31.32
N ASP A 185 -1.46 19.43 31.34
CA ASP A 185 -0.34 20.33 31.00
C ASP A 185 0.78 20.32 32.08
N ARG A 186 0.68 19.43 33.08
CA ARG A 186 1.45 19.47 34.33
C ARG A 186 2.88 18.92 34.22
N ASN A 187 3.18 18.05 33.25
CA ASN A 187 4.48 17.35 33.14
C ASN A 187 5.13 17.46 31.74
N ARG A 188 5.25 18.68 31.20
CA ARG A 188 5.91 18.93 29.90
C ARG A 188 7.35 18.39 29.80
N SER A 189 8.08 18.30 30.92
CA SER A 189 9.48 17.83 30.94
C SER A 189 9.62 16.30 30.79
N ALA A 190 8.55 15.52 30.98
CA ALA A 190 8.61 14.06 30.95
C ALA A 190 8.13 13.44 29.62
N ALA A 191 7.44 14.20 28.76
CA ALA A 191 6.85 13.68 27.54
C ALA A 191 7.91 13.21 26.53
N VAL A 192 7.72 12.01 25.96
CA VAL A 192 8.64 11.42 24.97
C VAL A 192 8.25 11.76 23.54
N ALA A 193 6.94 11.94 23.30
CA ALA A 193 6.37 12.26 22.00
C ALA A 193 5.01 12.95 22.17
N LYS A 194 4.52 13.53 21.07
CA LYS A 194 3.24 14.21 20.95
C LYS A 194 2.48 13.72 19.73
N VAL A 195 1.16 13.70 19.83
CA VAL A 195 0.28 13.27 18.75
C VAL A 195 -0.70 14.39 18.48
N LEU A 196 -0.79 14.79 17.21
CA LEU A 196 -1.77 15.76 16.75
C LEU A 196 -2.91 15.01 16.06
N VAL A 197 -4.09 15.05 16.67
CA VAL A 197 -5.31 14.45 16.11
C VAL A 197 -6.39 15.52 15.98
N ALA A 198 -7.31 15.30 15.06
CA ALA A 198 -8.52 16.06 14.94
C ALA A 198 -9.72 15.11 14.88
N VAL A 199 -10.82 15.59 15.43
CA VAL A 199 -12.14 15.03 15.24
C VAL A 199 -12.90 15.94 14.28
N GLU A 200 -13.28 15.43 13.12
CA GLU A 200 -14.08 16.15 12.14
C GLU A 200 -15.53 15.68 12.23
N GLN A 201 -16.47 16.58 12.52
CA GLN A 201 -17.90 16.32 12.47
C GLN A 201 -18.50 17.02 11.25
N VAL A 202 -18.97 16.23 10.30
CA VAL A 202 -19.71 16.69 9.13
C VAL A 202 -21.19 16.59 9.43
N GLU A 203 -21.92 17.67 9.21
CA GLU A 203 -23.37 17.68 9.26
C GLU A 203 -23.91 16.76 8.15
N ALA A 204 -24.65 15.72 8.54
CA ALA A 204 -25.09 14.64 7.65
C ALA A 204 -26.62 14.65 7.46
N ASP A 205 -27.22 15.84 7.49
CA ASP A 205 -28.54 16.02 6.90
C ASP A 205 -28.47 15.59 5.43
N ASN A 206 -29.52 14.93 4.93
CA ASN A 206 -29.63 14.38 3.59
C ASN A 206 -29.05 15.37 2.54
N CYS A 207 -27.75 15.23 2.19
CA CYS A 207 -27.04 16.18 1.34
C CYS A 207 -27.74 16.31 -0.02
N PHE A 208 -28.22 15.17 -0.52
CA PHE A 208 -29.07 15.11 -1.69
C PHE A 208 -30.42 15.84 -1.48
N GLY A 209 -31.05 15.70 -0.31
CA GLY A 209 -32.22 16.48 0.08
C GLY A 209 -31.97 18.00 0.06
N ARG A 210 -30.88 18.47 0.67
CA ARG A 210 -30.48 19.89 0.63
C ARG A 210 -30.24 20.37 -0.81
N MET A 211 -29.63 19.53 -1.63
CA MET A 211 -29.42 19.82 -3.05
C MET A 211 -30.76 19.91 -3.80
N LYS A 212 -31.71 19.00 -3.56
CA LYS A 212 -33.07 19.05 -4.12
C LYS A 212 -33.78 20.34 -3.75
N GLU A 213 -33.83 20.66 -2.45
CA GLU A 213 -34.48 21.87 -1.93
C GLU A 213 -33.85 23.14 -2.53
N ALA A 214 -32.51 23.19 -2.61
CA ALA A 214 -31.80 24.32 -3.19
C ALA A 214 -32.05 24.48 -4.70
N ILE A 215 -32.13 23.38 -5.45
CA ILE A 215 -32.45 23.41 -6.89
C ILE A 215 -33.91 23.84 -7.09
N ALA A 216 -34.86 23.28 -6.33
CA ALA A 216 -36.27 23.63 -6.40
C ALA A 216 -36.50 25.13 -6.13
N SER A 217 -35.94 25.65 -5.04
CA SER A 217 -36.03 27.08 -4.72
C SER A 217 -35.39 27.96 -5.81
N ARG A 218 -34.33 27.47 -6.49
CA ARG A 218 -33.70 28.22 -7.57
C ARG A 218 -34.52 28.22 -8.85
N LEU A 219 -35.22 27.13 -9.17
CA LEU A 219 -36.15 27.05 -10.29
C LEU A 219 -37.38 27.95 -10.04
N GLU A 220 -37.91 27.96 -8.82
CA GLU A 220 -38.98 28.87 -8.42
C GLU A 220 -38.57 30.34 -8.63
N GLN A 221 -37.37 30.73 -8.18
CA GLN A 221 -36.83 32.08 -8.42
C GLN A 221 -36.63 32.43 -9.90
N ARG A 222 -36.50 31.43 -10.78
CA ARG A 222 -36.39 31.60 -12.23
C ARG A 222 -37.75 31.64 -12.93
N GLY A 223 -38.85 31.42 -12.19
CA GLY A 223 -40.23 31.55 -12.69
C GLY A 223 -40.80 30.26 -13.30
N PHE A 224 -40.26 29.09 -12.97
CA PHE A 224 -40.85 27.79 -13.31
C PHE A 224 -42.05 27.48 -12.41
N ASP A 225 -43.06 26.76 -12.92
CA ASP A 225 -44.24 26.37 -12.15
C ASP A 225 -44.00 25.09 -11.32
N GLU A 226 -44.95 24.73 -10.46
CA GLU A 226 -44.80 23.59 -9.55
C GLU A 226 -44.66 22.25 -10.27
N ASP A 227 -45.30 22.10 -11.44
CA ASP A 227 -45.25 20.87 -12.24
C ASP A 227 -43.86 20.73 -12.89
N ASP A 228 -43.34 21.80 -13.51
CA ASP A 228 -42.00 21.84 -14.10
C ASP A 228 -40.90 21.60 -13.05
N ILE A 229 -41.06 22.15 -11.84
CA ILE A 229 -40.15 21.93 -10.72
C ILE A 229 -40.23 20.46 -10.26
N GLY A 230 -41.44 19.90 -10.20
CA GLY A 230 -41.66 18.48 -9.88
C GLY A 230 -40.92 17.55 -10.85
N ASP A 231 -41.09 17.77 -12.16
CA ASP A 231 -40.44 16.97 -13.21
C ASP A 231 -38.90 17.05 -13.16
N ALA A 232 -38.37 18.24 -12.87
CA ALA A 232 -36.94 18.45 -12.70
C ALA A 232 -36.39 17.68 -11.48
N ILE A 233 -37.10 17.70 -10.35
CA ILE A 233 -36.69 16.96 -9.14
C ILE A 233 -36.82 15.44 -9.35
N ASP A 234 -37.88 14.96 -9.97
CA ASP A 234 -38.06 13.55 -10.32
C ASP A 234 -36.95 13.05 -11.25
N SER A 235 -36.50 13.89 -12.18
CA SER A 235 -35.36 13.62 -13.05
C SER A 235 -34.04 13.50 -12.28
N LEU A 236 -33.84 14.36 -11.26
CA LEU A 236 -32.67 14.32 -10.39
C LEU A 236 -32.65 13.04 -9.53
N GLU A 237 -33.80 12.60 -9.03
CA GLU A 237 -33.94 11.32 -8.31
C GLU A 237 -33.69 10.12 -9.23
N ALA A 238 -34.29 10.13 -10.43
CA ALA A 238 -34.09 9.09 -11.42
C ALA A 238 -32.64 9.01 -11.93
N GLU A 239 -31.88 10.11 -11.92
CA GLU A 239 -30.45 10.11 -12.22
C GLU A 239 -29.67 9.43 -11.11
N ARG A 240 -29.95 9.77 -9.84
CA ARG A 240 -29.27 9.23 -8.66
C ARG A 240 -29.34 7.71 -8.59
N ASP A 241 -30.50 7.14 -8.91
CA ASP A 241 -30.74 5.69 -8.82
C ASP A 241 -30.08 4.90 -9.96
N ARG A 242 -29.35 5.56 -10.87
CA ARG A 242 -28.62 4.87 -11.94
C ARG A 242 -27.32 4.27 -11.46
N ALA A 243 -26.98 3.14 -12.08
CA ALA A 243 -25.71 2.47 -11.90
C ALA A 243 -24.49 3.36 -12.25
N ASP A 244 -24.61 4.20 -13.28
CA ASP A 244 -23.59 5.16 -13.73
C ASP A 244 -23.88 6.60 -13.28
N SER A 245 -24.62 6.79 -12.18
CA SER A 245 -25.07 8.10 -11.69
C SER A 245 -23.93 9.10 -11.47
N GLN A 246 -24.02 10.25 -12.15
CA GLN A 246 -23.18 11.42 -11.92
C GLN A 246 -23.47 12.05 -10.55
N ILE A 247 -24.73 12.07 -10.11
CA ILE A 247 -25.11 12.57 -8.79
C ILE A 247 -24.45 11.75 -7.68
N THR A 248 -24.48 10.42 -7.78
CA THR A 248 -23.81 9.55 -6.79
C THR A 248 -22.30 9.78 -6.77
N ARG A 249 -21.65 9.94 -7.94
CA ARG A 249 -20.23 10.33 -8.01
C ARG A 249 -19.96 11.70 -7.38
N PHE A 250 -20.85 12.68 -7.58
CA PHE A 250 -20.72 14.01 -7.00
C PHE A 250 -20.90 14.02 -5.48
N LEU A 251 -21.88 13.28 -4.95
CA LEU A 251 -22.05 13.11 -3.51
C LEU A 251 -20.80 12.47 -2.89
N ASN A 252 -20.27 11.39 -3.50
CA ASN A 252 -19.01 10.77 -3.08
C ASN A 252 -17.82 11.76 -3.16
N PHE A 253 -17.81 12.65 -4.16
CA PHE A 253 -16.80 13.69 -4.30
C PHE A 253 -16.87 14.74 -3.17
N LEU A 254 -18.07 15.19 -2.77
CA LEU A 254 -18.23 16.10 -1.63
C LEU A 254 -17.71 15.48 -0.33
N ASP A 255 -17.96 14.19 -0.21
CA ASP A 255 -17.67 13.42 0.98
C ASP A 255 -16.16 13.12 1.12
N ASP A 256 -15.39 12.95 0.04
CA ASP A 256 -13.95 12.66 0.09
C ASP A 256 -13.08 13.84 -0.39
N ALA A 257 -13.20 14.17 -1.67
CA ALA A 257 -12.35 15.13 -2.34
C ALA A 257 -12.60 16.57 -1.86
N ALA A 258 -13.84 16.98 -1.61
CA ALA A 258 -14.14 18.31 -1.07
C ALA A 258 -13.71 18.44 0.40
N LEU A 259 -13.89 17.41 1.23
CA LEU A 259 -13.34 17.39 2.59
C LEU A 259 -11.82 17.46 2.63
N SER A 260 -11.13 16.92 1.62
CA SER A 260 -9.68 17.09 1.50
C SER A 260 -9.27 18.58 1.44
N ARG A 261 -10.14 19.48 0.93
CA ARG A 261 -9.90 20.93 0.95
C ARG A 261 -10.17 21.55 2.31
N VAL A 262 -11.13 21.05 3.08
CA VAL A 262 -11.30 21.46 4.50
C VAL A 262 -10.04 21.12 5.27
N ARG A 263 -9.55 19.88 5.14
CA ARG A 263 -8.30 19.43 5.76
C ARG A 263 -7.08 20.25 5.31
N LEU A 264 -7.02 20.59 4.03
CA LEU A 264 -5.99 21.49 3.50
C LEU A 264 -6.07 22.88 4.15
N ASN A 265 -7.28 23.44 4.30
CA ASN A 265 -7.47 24.71 5.02
C ASN A 265 -6.98 24.60 6.47
N VAL A 266 -7.30 23.51 7.18
CA VAL A 266 -6.74 23.23 8.52
C VAL A 266 -5.21 23.23 8.49
N THR A 267 -4.57 22.63 7.48
CA THR A 267 -3.09 22.67 7.36
C THR A 267 -2.55 24.08 7.17
N PHE A 268 -3.24 24.94 6.39
CA PHE A 268 -2.85 26.35 6.25
C PHE A 268 -2.98 27.09 7.58
N ARG A 269 -4.08 26.93 8.32
CA ARG A 269 -4.26 27.56 9.64
C ARG A 269 -3.22 27.11 10.66
N ILE A 270 -2.81 25.83 10.62
CA ILE A 270 -1.69 25.33 11.43
C ILE A 270 -0.39 26.05 11.05
N MET A 271 -0.08 26.19 9.75
CA MET A 271 1.13 26.87 9.29
C MET A 271 1.12 28.37 9.60
N GLU A 272 0.00 29.07 9.39
CA GLU A 272 -0.19 30.47 9.82
C GLU A 272 0.15 30.66 11.30
N THR A 273 -0.40 29.78 12.14
CA THR A 273 -0.16 29.83 13.58
C THR A 273 1.30 29.56 13.92
N ILE A 274 1.97 28.65 13.21
CA ILE A 274 3.41 28.42 13.35
C ILE A 274 4.19 29.69 13.01
N ALA A 275 3.87 30.36 11.90
CA ALA A 275 4.53 31.61 11.51
C ALA A 275 4.35 32.69 12.57
N GLU A 276 3.15 32.88 13.11
CA GLU A 276 2.90 33.85 14.19
C GLU A 276 3.73 33.56 15.44
N GLN A 277 3.84 32.28 15.83
CA GLN A 277 4.68 31.89 16.96
C GLN A 277 6.19 32.01 16.66
N ALA A 278 6.59 31.90 15.40
CA ALA A 278 7.97 32.08 14.95
C ALA A 278 8.38 33.56 14.91
N ARG A 279 7.47 34.47 14.52
CA ARG A 279 7.69 35.92 14.47
C ARG A 279 8.14 36.53 15.81
N SER A 280 7.83 35.88 16.93
CA SER A 280 8.29 36.31 18.25
C SER A 280 9.79 36.12 18.47
N SER A 281 10.54 35.58 17.51
CA SER A 281 11.96 35.26 17.61
C SER A 281 12.75 35.94 16.49
N THR A 282 13.90 36.51 16.85
CA THR A 282 14.85 37.10 15.90
C THR A 282 15.86 36.09 15.33
N GLN A 283 15.71 34.79 15.65
CA GLN A 283 16.59 33.75 15.11
C GLN A 283 16.39 33.63 13.60
N ARG A 284 17.49 33.60 12.85
CA ARG A 284 17.48 33.55 11.38
C ARG A 284 16.69 32.35 10.82
N ASP A 285 16.82 31.17 11.42
CA ASP A 285 16.05 29.99 11.04
C ASP A 285 14.53 30.22 11.18
N ASN A 286 14.08 30.96 12.21
CA ASN A 286 12.67 31.32 12.39
C ASN A 286 12.20 32.36 11.37
N GLN A 287 13.06 33.30 10.98
CA GLN A 287 12.75 34.26 9.91
C GLN A 287 12.56 33.55 8.56
N TYR A 288 13.42 32.57 8.22
CA TYR A 288 13.25 31.76 7.03
C TYR A 288 11.96 30.93 7.06
N LEU A 289 11.57 30.40 8.22
CA LEU A 289 10.30 29.69 8.37
C LEU A 289 9.10 30.62 8.16
N VAL A 290 9.14 31.84 8.71
CA VAL A 290 8.09 32.85 8.48
C VAL A 290 7.99 33.21 7.00
N GLU A 291 9.12 33.54 6.36
CA GLU A 291 9.14 33.87 4.94
C GLU A 291 8.62 32.73 4.07
N TYR A 292 9.03 31.49 4.36
CA TYR A 292 8.55 30.29 3.66
C TYR A 292 7.02 30.13 3.74
N ILE A 293 6.45 30.32 4.93
CA ILE A 293 5.00 30.20 5.16
C ILE A 293 4.24 31.36 4.49
N ASP A 294 4.72 32.59 4.66
CA ASP A 294 4.10 33.78 4.06
C ASP A 294 4.09 33.70 2.54
N ARG A 295 5.19 33.24 1.91
CA ARG A 295 5.24 33.00 0.46
C ARG A 295 4.23 31.95 0.01
N ALA A 296 4.06 30.88 0.76
CA ALA A 296 3.09 29.82 0.45
C ALA A 296 1.64 30.33 0.53
N LEU A 297 1.32 31.11 1.57
CA LEU A 297 -0.03 31.69 1.75
C LEU A 297 -0.32 32.72 0.66
N ALA A 298 0.60 33.67 0.44
CA ALA A 298 0.45 34.71 -0.57
C ALA A 298 0.34 34.15 -2.00
N LEU A 299 1.07 33.07 -2.31
CA LEU A 299 0.94 32.37 -3.59
C LEU A 299 -0.48 31.84 -3.82
N VAL A 300 -1.06 31.18 -2.81
CA VAL A 300 -2.39 30.59 -2.93
C VAL A 300 -3.46 31.67 -3.05
N GLU A 301 -3.34 32.75 -2.28
CA GLU A 301 -4.25 33.89 -2.38
C GLU A 301 -4.18 34.55 -3.77
N THR A 302 -2.96 34.81 -4.26
CA THR A 302 -2.73 35.43 -5.58
C THR A 302 -3.34 34.59 -6.71
N VAL A 303 -3.02 33.29 -6.75
CA VAL A 303 -3.49 32.42 -7.83
C VAL A 303 -5.00 32.17 -7.75
N LYS A 304 -5.59 32.18 -6.55
CA LYS A 304 -7.06 32.10 -6.39
C LYS A 304 -7.77 33.36 -6.87
N ALA A 305 -7.18 34.54 -6.69
CA ALA A 305 -7.79 35.82 -7.06
C ALA A 305 -7.68 36.09 -8.56
N ASP A 306 -6.48 35.97 -9.12
CA ASP A 306 -6.17 36.46 -10.47
C ASP A 306 -6.06 35.33 -11.51
N GLY A 307 -5.98 34.06 -11.07
CA GLY A 307 -5.61 32.94 -11.92
C GLY A 307 -4.14 33.02 -12.39
N LEU A 308 -3.56 31.92 -12.85
CA LEU A 308 -2.22 31.97 -13.45
C LEU A 308 -2.09 30.93 -14.56
N SER A 309 -2.30 31.39 -15.79
CA SER A 309 -2.06 30.58 -16.98
C SER A 309 -0.56 30.45 -17.26
N VAL A 310 -0.10 29.22 -17.43
CA VAL A 310 1.26 28.86 -17.81
C VAL A 310 1.22 28.30 -19.22
N ASP A 311 1.90 28.94 -20.15
CA ASP A 311 2.04 28.49 -21.54
C ASP A 311 3.53 28.31 -21.90
N LEU A 312 3.96 27.05 -21.99
CA LEU A 312 5.29 26.66 -22.47
C LEU A 312 5.20 25.81 -23.75
N THR A 313 4.12 25.98 -24.52
CA THR A 313 3.83 25.18 -25.71
C THR A 313 4.91 25.30 -26.79
N ALA A 314 5.58 26.45 -26.88
CA ALA A 314 6.71 26.68 -27.77
C ALA A 314 7.90 25.72 -27.54
N HIS A 315 8.10 25.24 -26.31
CA HIS A 315 9.25 24.42 -25.93
C HIS A 315 8.89 22.96 -25.64
N TYR A 316 7.65 22.69 -25.24
CA TYR A 316 7.19 21.37 -24.79
C TYR A 316 5.96 20.85 -25.54
N GLY A 317 5.46 21.57 -26.56
CA GLY A 317 4.31 21.19 -27.38
C GLY A 317 2.96 21.54 -26.74
N GLN A 318 1.87 21.26 -27.47
CA GLN A 318 0.50 21.67 -27.13
C GLN A 318 -0.01 21.24 -25.74
N ASN A 319 0.66 20.29 -25.10
CA ASN A 319 0.28 19.78 -23.79
C ASN A 319 0.96 20.52 -22.62
N ALA A 320 1.69 21.61 -22.89
CA ALA A 320 2.41 22.40 -21.87
C ALA A 320 1.70 23.71 -21.53
N GLU A 321 0.38 23.75 -21.71
CA GLU A 321 -0.51 24.84 -21.32
C GLU A 321 -1.41 24.36 -20.17
N PHE A 322 -1.42 25.10 -19.05
CA PHE A 322 -2.27 24.78 -17.91
C PHE A 322 -2.48 25.99 -16.99
N ASP A 323 -3.57 25.98 -16.23
CA ASP A 323 -3.79 26.93 -15.13
C ASP A 323 -3.21 26.38 -13.81
N LEU A 324 -2.34 27.13 -13.16
CA LEU A 324 -1.75 26.76 -11.88
C LEU A 324 -2.81 26.58 -10.77
N ALA A 325 -3.94 27.29 -10.84
CA ALA A 325 -5.04 27.16 -9.88
C ALA A 325 -5.57 25.72 -9.83
N THR A 326 -5.60 25.02 -10.96
CA THR A 326 -6.03 23.62 -11.07
C THR A 326 -5.22 22.69 -10.16
N TYR A 327 -3.93 22.97 -9.99
CA TYR A 327 -3.03 22.18 -9.15
C TYR A 327 -3.07 22.61 -7.69
N LEU A 328 -3.04 23.92 -7.40
CA LEU A 328 -3.11 24.43 -6.02
C LEU A 328 -4.42 24.08 -5.32
N ASN A 329 -5.49 23.87 -6.08
CA ASN A 329 -6.77 23.41 -5.57
C ASN A 329 -6.78 21.94 -5.13
N GLN A 330 -5.76 21.15 -5.49
CA GLN A 330 -5.63 19.74 -5.13
C GLN A 330 -4.80 19.57 -3.87
N ALA A 331 -5.40 19.02 -2.82
CA ALA A 331 -4.72 18.65 -1.58
C ALA A 331 -3.41 17.85 -1.80
N THR A 332 -3.42 16.91 -2.75
CA THR A 332 -2.26 16.04 -3.02
C THR A 332 -1.11 16.76 -3.73
N PHE A 333 -1.32 17.98 -4.25
CA PHE A 333 -0.28 18.73 -4.94
C PHE A 333 0.78 19.26 -3.97
N TYR A 334 0.37 19.68 -2.77
CA TYR A 334 1.28 20.17 -1.73
C TYR A 334 2.31 19.13 -1.27
N THR A 335 2.16 17.86 -1.67
CA THR A 335 3.19 16.82 -1.52
C THR A 335 4.51 17.17 -2.24
N CYS A 336 4.58 18.22 -3.05
CA CYS A 336 5.82 18.76 -3.59
C CYS A 336 6.67 19.49 -2.53
N LEU A 337 6.06 20.09 -1.51
CA LEU A 337 6.74 20.87 -0.48
C LEU A 337 7.46 19.95 0.52
N ALA A 338 8.77 20.11 0.69
CA ALA A 338 9.56 19.24 1.56
C ALA A 338 9.29 19.46 3.06
N VAL A 339 8.74 20.63 3.44
CA VAL A 339 8.37 20.99 4.82
C VAL A 339 6.92 21.44 4.85
N TRP A 340 5.99 20.53 5.13
CA TRP A 340 4.55 20.84 5.11
C TRP A 340 3.74 19.84 5.95
N PRO A 341 2.59 20.23 6.53
CA PRO A 341 1.72 19.30 7.22
C PRO A 341 1.02 18.35 6.22
N GLU A 342 0.78 17.13 6.64
CA GLU A 342 -0.02 16.13 5.93
C GLU A 342 -1.03 15.53 6.91
N TRP A 343 -2.25 15.26 6.45
CA TRP A 343 -3.22 14.52 7.24
C TRP A 343 -3.27 13.05 6.82
N LYS A 344 -3.79 12.24 7.73
CA LYS A 344 -4.14 10.85 7.49
C LYS A 344 -5.45 10.56 8.22
N THR A 345 -6.48 10.18 7.46
CA THR A 345 -7.74 9.67 8.01
C THR A 345 -7.45 8.38 8.78
N GLN A 346 -7.95 8.33 10.01
CA GLN A 346 -7.77 7.22 10.95
C GLN A 346 -8.99 6.28 10.87
N ILE A 347 -8.90 5.14 11.53
CA ILE A 347 -9.97 4.12 11.47
C ILE A 347 -11.33 4.56 12.06
N PHE A 348 -11.37 5.66 12.81
CA PHE A 348 -12.56 6.12 13.51
C PHE A 348 -13.50 6.91 12.61
N GLU A 349 -14.71 6.40 12.44
CA GLU A 349 -15.81 7.13 11.82
C GLU A 349 -17.15 6.66 12.41
N GLU A 350 -17.97 7.60 12.87
CA GLU A 350 -19.20 7.33 13.62
C GLU A 350 -20.35 8.23 13.14
N LYS A 351 -21.58 7.70 13.08
CA LYS A 351 -22.80 8.52 12.98
C LYS A 351 -23.20 9.01 14.36
N VAL A 352 -23.40 10.31 14.49
CA VAL A 352 -23.75 10.97 15.75
C VAL A 352 -25.19 11.47 15.66
N SER A 353 -26.06 11.02 16.55
CA SER A 353 -27.41 11.58 16.68
C SER A 353 -27.36 12.89 17.48
N SER A 354 -27.79 13.98 16.86
CA SER A 354 -28.14 15.23 17.54
C SER A 354 -29.66 15.26 17.78
N LYS A 355 -30.14 16.11 18.71
CA LYS A 355 -31.57 16.22 19.04
C LYS A 355 -32.48 16.52 17.83
N ASP A 356 -31.92 17.08 16.75
CA ASP A 356 -32.64 17.49 15.54
C ASP A 356 -32.04 16.96 14.21
N SER A 357 -30.94 16.20 14.23
CA SER A 357 -30.24 15.73 13.01
C SER A 357 -29.29 14.53 13.22
N TYR A 358 -28.85 13.90 12.13
CA TYR A 358 -27.75 12.94 12.14
C TYR A 358 -26.48 13.58 11.54
N GLY A 359 -25.31 13.39 12.17
CA GLY A 359 -24.01 13.83 11.68
C GLY A 359 -23.03 12.66 11.51
N VAL A 360 -21.89 12.89 10.87
CA VAL A 360 -20.79 11.91 10.77
C VAL A 360 -19.53 12.50 11.41
N GLN A 361 -18.98 11.83 12.42
CA GLN A 361 -17.75 12.18 13.12
C GLN A 361 -16.60 11.30 12.63
N ARG A 362 -15.40 11.86 12.42
CA ARG A 362 -14.24 11.18 11.82
C ARG A 362 -12.96 11.53 12.57
N GLY A 363 -12.09 10.53 12.75
CA GLY A 363 -10.75 10.73 13.31
C GLY A 363 -9.73 11.03 12.21
N VAL A 364 -8.95 12.10 12.38
CA VAL A 364 -7.86 12.47 11.49
C VAL A 364 -6.60 12.69 12.32
N SER A 365 -5.44 12.29 11.82
CA SER A 365 -4.16 12.64 12.43
C SER A 365 -3.37 13.56 11.51
N TYR A 366 -2.58 14.47 12.08
CA TYR A 366 -1.70 15.33 11.32
C TYR A 366 -0.23 15.00 11.62
N ARG A 367 0.59 15.07 10.56
CA ARG A 367 2.04 14.90 10.60
C ARG A 367 2.72 16.00 9.80
N PHE A 368 4.02 16.18 9.95
CA PHE A 368 4.81 17.20 9.28
C PHE A 368 5.93 16.53 8.50
N ARG A 369 6.00 16.82 7.21
CA ARG A 369 7.22 16.60 6.44
C ARG A 369 8.24 17.66 6.81
N ILE A 370 9.51 17.28 6.74
CA ILE A 370 10.62 17.94 7.45
C ILE A 370 11.95 17.81 6.70
N ASN A 371 11.90 17.68 5.37
CA ASN A 371 13.08 17.56 4.50
C ASN A 371 14.13 16.52 4.95
N GLY A 372 13.70 15.35 5.43
CA GLY A 372 14.62 14.27 5.85
C GLY A 372 15.35 13.60 4.69
N ASN A 373 16.39 12.81 4.99
CA ASN A 373 17.19 12.10 3.99
C ASN A 373 16.39 10.99 3.27
N ASN A 374 16.22 11.04 1.96
CA ASN A 374 15.61 9.98 1.16
C ASN A 374 16.48 8.70 1.22
N PRO A 375 15.99 7.58 1.77
CA PRO A 375 16.80 6.37 1.94
C PRO A 375 17.21 5.72 0.62
N GLU A 376 16.50 5.96 -0.47
CA GLU A 376 16.80 5.39 -1.79
C GLU A 376 17.88 6.18 -2.53
N LYS A 377 17.80 7.52 -2.50
CA LYS A 377 18.76 8.41 -3.19
C LYS A 377 19.93 8.88 -2.29
N GLY A 378 19.84 8.69 -0.97
CA GLY A 378 20.84 9.17 -0.01
C GLY A 378 20.97 10.70 0.10
N LYS A 379 20.04 11.45 -0.49
CA LYS A 379 19.97 12.92 -0.51
C LYS A 379 18.74 13.42 0.26
N LEU A 380 18.70 14.70 0.63
CA LEU A 380 17.52 15.29 1.28
C LEU A 380 16.30 15.21 0.37
N ALA A 381 15.10 15.14 0.95
CA ALA A 381 13.85 14.98 0.20
C ALA A 381 13.63 16.09 -0.85
N PHE A 382 14.06 17.31 -0.56
CA PHE A 382 14.03 18.43 -1.48
C PHE A 382 14.97 18.22 -2.68
N ASP A 383 16.25 17.90 -2.44
CA ASP A 383 17.21 17.62 -3.52
C ASP A 383 16.77 16.44 -4.39
N ALA A 384 16.30 15.37 -3.75
CA ALA A 384 15.78 14.18 -4.44
C ALA A 384 14.55 14.50 -5.30
N ARG A 385 13.73 15.49 -4.90
CA ARG A 385 12.60 16.00 -5.68
C ARG A 385 13.08 16.78 -6.90
N LEU A 386 14.08 17.65 -6.73
CA LEU A 386 14.68 18.41 -7.83
C LEU A 386 15.30 17.47 -8.87
N ASP A 387 16.01 16.43 -8.43
CA ASP A 387 16.54 15.39 -9.32
C ASP A 387 15.39 14.77 -10.16
N PHE A 388 14.28 14.42 -9.53
CA PHE A 388 13.13 13.82 -10.22
C PHE A 388 12.43 14.78 -11.21
N ILE A 389 12.32 16.05 -10.83
CA ILE A 389 11.81 17.10 -11.72
C ILE A 389 12.75 17.27 -12.92
N SER A 390 14.06 17.29 -12.69
CA SER A 390 15.08 17.37 -13.73
C SER A 390 15.02 16.18 -14.69
N GLU A 391 14.99 14.95 -14.15
CA GLU A 391 14.84 13.70 -14.91
C GLU A 391 13.61 13.75 -15.84
N THR A 392 12.50 14.33 -15.38
CA THR A 392 11.25 14.42 -16.16
C THR A 392 11.29 15.56 -17.20
N LEU A 393 11.67 16.78 -16.79
CA LEU A 393 11.55 17.98 -17.62
C LEU A 393 12.69 18.15 -18.62
N LEU A 394 13.86 17.56 -18.35
CA LEU A 394 15.06 17.63 -19.19
C LEU A 394 15.35 16.31 -19.90
N ALA A 395 14.38 15.40 -19.96
CA ALA A 395 14.50 14.13 -20.68
C ALA A 395 14.93 14.32 -22.15
N GLU A 396 15.77 13.41 -22.63
CA GLU A 396 16.27 13.41 -24.02
C GLU A 396 15.13 13.23 -25.02
N ASP A 397 14.13 12.40 -24.70
CA ASP A 397 12.88 12.27 -25.47
C ASP A 397 11.68 12.89 -24.72
N PRO A 398 11.29 14.15 -25.01
CA PRO A 398 10.10 14.78 -24.40
C PRO A 398 8.77 14.08 -24.73
N LEU A 399 8.71 13.26 -25.79
CA LEU A 399 7.49 12.52 -26.17
C LEU A 399 7.27 11.26 -25.33
N SER A 400 8.26 10.88 -24.50
CA SER A 400 8.16 9.77 -23.54
C SER A 400 7.39 10.16 -22.27
N VAL A 401 7.32 11.45 -21.95
CA VAL A 401 6.69 11.96 -20.73
C VAL A 401 5.19 12.17 -20.95
N SER A 402 4.37 11.63 -20.04
CA SER A 402 2.92 11.85 -20.11
C SER A 402 2.57 13.34 -19.91
N PRO A 403 1.62 13.92 -20.68
CA PRO A 403 1.13 15.29 -20.52
C PRO A 403 0.85 15.71 -19.08
N TYR A 404 0.15 14.86 -18.32
CA TYR A 404 -0.14 15.12 -16.92
C TYR A 404 1.12 15.22 -16.05
N SER A 405 2.09 14.31 -16.24
CA SER A 405 3.35 14.36 -15.51
C SER A 405 4.14 15.63 -15.86
N LEU A 406 4.19 15.98 -17.14
CA LEU A 406 4.85 17.20 -17.61
C LEU A 406 4.27 18.46 -16.93
N CYS A 407 2.96 18.72 -17.08
CA CYS A 407 2.32 19.89 -16.47
C CYS A 407 2.47 19.89 -14.95
N ARG A 408 2.30 18.72 -14.29
CA ARG A 408 2.48 18.61 -12.85
C ARG A 408 3.90 18.98 -12.42
N ARG A 409 4.95 18.53 -13.12
CA ARG A 409 6.34 18.88 -12.76
C ARG A 409 6.68 20.33 -13.05
N LEU A 410 6.13 20.91 -14.11
CA LEU A 410 6.24 22.36 -14.37
C LEU A 410 5.57 23.16 -13.25
N ALA A 411 4.34 22.80 -12.86
CA ALA A 411 3.64 23.42 -11.75
C ALA A 411 4.41 23.30 -10.44
N GLU A 412 4.94 22.11 -10.13
CA GLU A 412 5.78 21.90 -8.94
C GLU A 412 7.03 22.79 -8.95
N LEU A 413 7.73 22.89 -10.08
CA LEU A 413 8.93 23.73 -10.21
C LEU A 413 8.62 25.21 -9.95
N ILE A 414 7.56 25.74 -10.56
CA ILE A 414 7.12 27.14 -10.39
C ILE A 414 6.76 27.42 -8.94
N VAL A 415 6.02 26.51 -8.30
CA VAL A 415 5.61 26.65 -6.90
C VAL A 415 6.80 26.58 -5.96
N LEU A 416 7.76 25.67 -6.22
CA LEU A 416 8.99 25.60 -5.42
C LEU A 416 9.81 26.90 -5.53
N ASP A 417 9.96 27.50 -6.72
CA ASP A 417 10.67 28.77 -6.87
C ASP A 417 9.99 29.93 -6.13
N ALA A 418 8.66 29.99 -6.17
CA ALA A 418 7.88 31.03 -5.49
C ALA A 418 7.93 30.92 -3.95
N VAL A 419 7.86 29.69 -3.44
CA VAL A 419 7.73 29.42 -2.00
C VAL A 419 9.07 29.37 -1.27
N ILE A 420 10.12 28.83 -1.91
CA ILE A 420 11.39 28.58 -1.22
C ILE A 420 12.22 29.86 -1.13
N PRO A 421 12.51 30.38 0.08
CA PRO A 421 13.24 31.64 0.21
C PRO A 421 14.70 31.50 -0.25
N LYS A 422 15.28 32.61 -0.73
CA LYS A 422 16.70 32.68 -1.05
C LYS A 422 17.52 32.83 0.24
N LEU A 423 18.76 32.33 0.25
CA LEU A 423 19.74 32.56 1.31
C LEU A 423 20.30 34.01 1.25
N SER A 424 19.44 35.03 1.19
CA SER A 424 19.85 36.43 1.36
C SER A 424 19.91 36.81 2.85
N GLY A 425 20.70 37.83 3.18
CA GLY A 425 20.95 38.29 4.55
C GLY A 425 19.82 39.09 5.21
N GLU A 426 18.83 39.53 4.43
CA GLU A 426 17.72 40.36 4.89
C GLU A 426 16.39 39.67 4.59
N ALA A 427 15.51 39.60 5.59
CA ALA A 427 14.15 39.10 5.42
C ALA A 427 13.36 40.09 4.55
N GLN A 428 12.86 39.61 3.41
CA GLN A 428 12.00 40.43 2.56
C GLN A 428 10.59 40.42 3.13
N GLU A 429 9.95 41.60 3.18
CA GLU A 429 8.53 41.69 3.47
C GLU A 429 7.77 41.13 2.26
N ILE A 430 7.05 40.02 2.47
CA ILE A 430 6.35 39.30 1.41
C ILE A 430 4.92 39.82 1.30
N SER A 431 4.55 40.26 0.11
CA SER A 431 3.18 40.64 -0.22
C SER A 431 2.70 39.91 -1.48
N ALA A 432 1.38 39.84 -1.70
CA ALA A 432 0.79 39.24 -2.89
C ALA A 432 1.33 39.87 -4.19
N THR A 433 1.59 41.19 -4.20
CA THR A 433 2.17 41.88 -5.35
C THR A 433 3.62 41.45 -5.63
N THR A 434 4.43 41.26 -4.57
CA THR A 434 5.80 40.74 -4.70
C THR A 434 5.83 39.33 -5.28
N ILE A 435 4.91 38.46 -4.85
CA ILE A 435 4.78 37.10 -5.39
C ILE A 435 4.33 37.14 -6.84
N THR A 436 3.33 37.96 -7.17
CA THR A 436 2.83 38.15 -8.54
C THR A 436 3.95 38.57 -9.48
N GLN A 437 4.72 39.60 -9.12
CA GLN A 437 5.84 40.10 -9.91
C GLN A 437 6.94 39.05 -10.08
N THR A 438 7.22 38.27 -9.04
CA THR A 438 8.18 37.16 -9.09
C THR A 438 7.71 36.11 -10.09
N LEU A 439 6.45 35.67 -9.99
CA LEU A 439 5.87 34.67 -10.89
C LEU A 439 5.84 35.15 -12.34
N GLN A 440 5.37 36.37 -12.60
CA GLN A 440 5.32 36.93 -13.96
C GLN A 440 6.70 37.03 -14.59
N THR A 441 7.69 37.52 -13.84
CA THR A 441 9.09 37.61 -14.30
C THR A 441 9.64 36.23 -14.63
N ARG A 442 9.39 35.25 -13.76
CA ARG A 442 9.86 33.88 -13.95
C ARG A 442 9.20 33.18 -15.11
N LEU A 443 7.89 33.33 -15.28
CA LEU A 443 7.16 32.80 -16.43
C LEU A 443 7.69 33.40 -17.72
N ALA A 444 7.92 34.71 -17.77
CA ALA A 444 8.53 35.36 -18.94
C ALA A 444 9.92 34.79 -19.26
N THR A 445 10.77 34.55 -18.26
CA THR A 445 12.07 33.89 -18.45
C THR A 445 11.91 32.46 -18.98
N LEU A 446 11.01 31.66 -18.39
CA LEU A 446 10.79 30.28 -18.83
C LEU A 446 10.22 30.21 -20.26
N MET A 447 9.34 31.15 -20.63
CA MET A 447 8.82 31.27 -22.00
C MET A 447 9.92 31.64 -23.00
N ALA A 448 10.88 32.49 -22.61
CA ALA A 448 11.98 32.88 -23.48
C ALA A 448 13.07 31.80 -23.62
N GLU A 449 13.46 31.19 -22.51
CA GLU A 449 14.64 30.30 -22.44
C GLU A 449 14.30 28.80 -22.48
N GLY A 450 13.04 28.43 -22.27
CA GLY A 450 12.59 27.04 -22.33
C GLY A 450 13.39 26.11 -21.42
N ARG A 451 14.00 25.07 -22.01
CA ARG A 451 14.77 24.05 -21.28
C ARG A 451 15.98 24.62 -20.53
N SER A 452 16.70 25.59 -21.11
CA SER A 452 17.85 26.18 -20.41
C SER A 452 17.42 27.00 -19.20
N GLY A 453 16.28 27.71 -19.30
CA GLY A 453 15.67 28.42 -18.17
C GLY A 453 15.23 27.47 -17.07
N ILE A 454 14.65 26.31 -17.42
CA ILE A 454 14.29 25.26 -16.45
C ILE A 454 15.53 24.70 -15.76
N GLN A 455 16.60 24.41 -16.51
CA GLN A 455 17.86 23.93 -15.94
C GLN A 455 18.47 24.96 -14.97
N ALA A 456 18.48 26.23 -15.35
CA ALA A 456 18.96 27.32 -14.49
C ALA A 456 18.11 27.47 -13.22
N LEU A 457 16.79 27.32 -13.33
CA LEU A 457 15.87 27.38 -12.19
C LEU A 457 16.06 26.21 -11.22
N ILE A 458 16.26 25.00 -11.73
CA ILE A 458 16.56 23.81 -10.92
C ILE A 458 17.88 24.01 -10.16
N GLN A 459 18.90 24.57 -10.82
CA GLN A 459 20.18 24.86 -10.19
C GLN A 459 20.04 25.92 -9.08
N ASP A 460 19.35 27.04 -9.36
CA ASP A 460 19.09 28.08 -8.37
C ASP A 460 18.30 27.54 -7.17
N LEU A 461 17.33 26.65 -7.37
CA LEU A 461 16.62 25.96 -6.29
C LEU A 461 17.52 25.02 -5.49
N SER A 462 18.42 24.29 -6.15
CA SER A 462 19.41 23.42 -5.49
C SER A 462 20.33 24.24 -4.55
N ASP A 463 20.70 25.46 -4.96
CA ASP A 463 21.51 26.36 -4.15
C ASP A 463 20.74 26.87 -2.90
N ARG A 464 19.40 26.80 -2.89
CA ARG A 464 18.54 27.16 -1.75
C ARG A 464 18.36 26.04 -0.72
N THR A 465 18.97 24.86 -0.88
CA THR A 465 18.79 23.72 0.04
C THR A 465 19.09 24.05 1.50
N GLY A 466 20.06 24.94 1.76
CA GLY A 466 20.35 25.41 3.12
C GLY A 466 19.19 26.16 3.78
N ALA A 467 18.36 26.88 3.01
CA ALA A 467 17.16 27.55 3.52
C ALA A 467 16.12 26.54 4.00
N ILE A 468 15.87 25.47 3.22
CA ILE A 468 14.92 24.42 3.62
C ILE A 468 15.39 23.67 4.87
N GLN A 469 16.70 23.46 5.03
CA GLN A 469 17.24 22.90 6.27
C GLN A 469 16.99 23.82 7.47
N ALA A 470 17.14 25.14 7.31
CA ALA A 470 16.85 26.12 8.35
C ALA A 470 15.35 26.14 8.71
N VAL A 471 14.47 26.14 7.71
CA VAL A 471 13.01 26.03 7.86
C VAL A 471 12.65 24.76 8.65
N SER A 472 13.23 23.61 8.29
CA SER A 472 13.00 22.35 8.99
C SER A 472 13.42 22.45 10.47
N ARG A 473 14.64 22.92 10.77
CA ARG A 473 15.13 23.08 12.16
C ARG A 473 14.24 24.00 12.99
N ALA A 474 13.84 25.16 12.45
CA ALA A 474 12.93 26.08 13.11
C ALA A 474 11.57 25.45 13.42
N LEU A 475 10.98 24.76 12.43
CA LEU A 475 9.70 24.07 12.62
C LEU A 475 9.80 23.01 13.72
N VAL A 476 10.82 22.15 13.68
CA VAL A 476 11.03 21.11 14.68
C VAL A 476 11.08 21.72 16.09
N LYS A 477 11.87 22.78 16.26
CA LYS A 477 12.02 23.46 17.55
C LYS A 477 10.72 24.09 18.04
N LEU A 478 9.96 24.75 17.16
CA LEU A 478 8.68 25.37 17.51
C LEU A 478 7.62 24.34 17.89
N LEU A 479 7.54 23.20 17.19
CA LEU A 479 6.62 22.12 17.55
C LEU A 479 6.97 21.52 18.91
N GLN A 480 8.26 21.40 19.23
CA GLN A 480 8.74 20.94 20.54
C GLN A 480 8.39 21.93 21.66
N ASP A 481 8.70 23.22 21.47
CA ASP A 481 8.60 24.23 22.52
C ASP A 481 7.17 24.82 22.69
N LYS A 482 6.42 24.94 21.59
CA LYS A 482 5.16 25.71 21.51
C LYS A 482 3.96 24.93 20.93
N GLY A 483 4.07 23.61 20.71
CA GLY A 483 3.01 22.75 20.12
C GLY A 483 1.58 23.03 20.61
N ASN A 484 1.27 22.82 21.90
CA ASN A 484 -0.03 23.14 22.51
C ASN A 484 -0.57 24.54 22.19
N LYS A 485 0.29 25.58 22.19
CA LYS A 485 -0.15 26.96 21.86
C LYS A 485 -0.53 27.06 20.38
N ILE A 486 0.27 26.46 19.50
CA ILE A 486 0.00 26.38 18.07
C ILE A 486 -1.33 25.67 17.83
N VAL A 487 -1.54 24.52 18.45
CA VAL A 487 -2.75 23.71 18.29
C VAL A 487 -3.98 24.42 18.84
N ALA A 488 -3.92 25.00 20.04
CA ALA A 488 -5.04 25.73 20.64
C ALA A 488 -5.43 26.97 19.82
N GLN A 489 -4.46 27.67 19.23
CA GLN A 489 -4.72 28.84 18.39
C GLN A 489 -5.25 28.44 17.00
N ALA A 490 -4.70 27.38 16.39
CA ALA A 490 -5.24 26.82 15.15
C ALA A 490 -6.69 26.33 15.34
N GLN A 491 -6.98 25.64 16.45
CA GLN A 491 -8.32 25.15 16.79
C GLN A 491 -9.35 26.28 16.83
N ARG A 492 -9.01 27.44 17.40
CA ARG A 492 -9.92 28.60 17.43
C ARG A 492 -10.28 29.12 16.03
N ARG A 493 -9.42 28.91 15.04
CA ARG A 493 -9.62 29.34 13.65
C ARG A 493 -10.28 28.29 12.78
N THR A 494 -10.12 27.01 13.10
CA THR A 494 -10.63 25.88 12.30
C THR A 494 -11.85 25.21 12.90
N ALA A 495 -12.36 25.71 14.04
CA ALA A 495 -13.44 25.07 14.78
C ALA A 495 -14.68 24.79 13.92
N GLN A 496 -14.98 25.67 12.97
CA GLN A 496 -16.13 25.53 12.08
C GLN A 496 -15.81 26.08 10.70
N GLN A 497 -16.05 25.26 9.68
CA GLN A 497 -15.89 25.59 8.27
C GLN A 497 -17.09 25.07 7.48
N PHE A 498 -17.26 25.58 6.27
CA PHE A 498 -18.35 25.20 5.37
C PHE A 498 -17.78 24.78 4.03
N ILE A 499 -18.27 23.64 3.51
CA ILE A 499 -18.15 23.30 2.10
C ILE A 499 -19.31 24.00 1.39
N CYS A 500 -19.01 25.08 0.68
CA CYS A 500 -19.98 25.87 -0.07
C CYS A 500 -20.03 25.37 -1.52
N VAL A 501 -21.17 24.83 -1.92
CA VAL A 501 -21.43 24.38 -3.29
C VAL A 501 -22.07 25.51 -4.08
N LYS A 502 -21.44 25.96 -5.17
CA LYS A 502 -21.95 27.05 -6.01
C LYS A 502 -22.99 26.56 -7.02
N GLN A 503 -23.92 27.44 -7.38
CA GLN A 503 -24.96 27.20 -8.38
C GLN A 503 -24.40 26.75 -9.73
N GLY A 504 -23.17 27.16 -10.08
CA GLY A 504 -22.50 26.78 -11.32
C GLY A 504 -22.24 25.27 -11.46
N VAL A 505 -22.33 24.48 -10.38
CA VAL A 505 -22.17 23.02 -10.48
C VAL A 505 -23.31 22.35 -11.23
N VAL A 506 -24.51 22.95 -11.21
CA VAL A 506 -25.70 22.44 -11.89
C VAL A 506 -25.64 22.88 -13.34
N ALA A 507 -25.82 21.94 -14.26
CA ALA A 507 -25.95 22.25 -15.67
C ALA A 507 -27.37 22.74 -15.95
N TRP A 508 -27.65 24.00 -15.62
CA TRP A 508 -29.00 24.58 -15.67
C TRP A 508 -29.70 24.38 -17.01
N SER A 509 -28.99 24.45 -18.13
CA SER A 509 -29.53 24.19 -19.47
C SER A 509 -30.07 22.77 -19.70
N ARG A 510 -29.65 21.80 -18.88
CA ARG A 510 -30.14 20.42 -18.87
C ARG A 510 -31.13 20.15 -17.75
N MET A 511 -31.11 20.98 -16.71
CA MET A 511 -31.98 20.85 -15.54
C MET A 511 -33.35 21.53 -15.77
N GLU A 512 -33.35 22.65 -16.49
CA GLU A 512 -34.55 23.39 -16.88
C GLU A 512 -35.35 22.58 -17.90
N GLY A 513 -36.57 22.15 -17.53
CA GLY A 513 -37.43 21.29 -18.37
C GLY A 513 -36.94 19.85 -18.51
N ALA A 514 -36.19 19.34 -17.53
CA ALA A 514 -35.70 17.97 -17.55
C ALA A 514 -36.84 16.95 -17.37
N GLU A 515 -37.07 16.12 -18.40
CA GLU A 515 -37.95 14.96 -18.28
C GLU A 515 -37.23 13.77 -17.62
N ARG A 516 -38.01 12.90 -16.96
CA ARG A 516 -37.49 11.71 -16.27
C ARG A 516 -36.67 10.84 -17.24
N GLY A 517 -35.35 10.85 -17.08
CA GLY A 517 -34.46 10.15 -18.02
C GLY A 517 -33.27 10.97 -18.51
N VAL A 518 -33.22 12.28 -18.27
CA VAL A 518 -32.06 13.11 -18.61
C VAL A 518 -30.80 12.63 -17.87
N LYS A 519 -29.65 12.64 -18.55
CA LYS A 519 -28.33 12.27 -18.01
C LYS A 519 -27.49 13.51 -17.74
N ASP A 520 -26.46 13.35 -16.91
CA ASP A 520 -25.41 14.36 -16.69
C ASP A 520 -25.96 15.72 -16.25
N LEU A 521 -26.75 15.77 -15.18
CA LEU A 521 -27.40 17.01 -14.71
C LEU A 521 -26.41 18.02 -14.08
N LEU A 522 -25.15 17.63 -13.87
CA LEU A 522 -24.07 18.47 -13.37
C LEU A 522 -23.06 18.81 -14.47
N VAL A 523 -22.32 19.89 -14.26
CA VAL A 523 -21.23 20.28 -15.16
C VAL A 523 -20.15 19.20 -15.22
N SER A 524 -19.59 19.04 -16.41
CA SER A 524 -18.50 18.13 -16.71
C SER A 524 -17.58 18.82 -17.71
N ALA A 525 -16.27 18.65 -17.57
CA ALA A 525 -15.33 19.09 -18.60
C ALA A 525 -15.64 18.42 -19.94
N SER A 526 -15.26 19.06 -21.06
CA SER A 526 -15.41 18.53 -22.42
C SER A 526 -14.73 17.16 -22.62
N ASN A 527 -13.78 16.81 -21.74
CA ASN A 527 -13.34 15.44 -21.51
C ASN A 527 -14.08 14.85 -20.29
N GLN A 528 -14.93 13.84 -20.51
CA GLN A 528 -15.69 13.11 -19.47
C GLN A 528 -14.85 12.57 -18.29
N ASN A 529 -13.52 12.61 -18.37
CA ASN A 529 -12.58 12.01 -17.41
C ASN A 529 -12.13 12.94 -16.28
N GLN A 530 -12.70 14.14 -16.17
CA GLN A 530 -12.27 15.16 -15.19
C GLN A 530 -13.45 15.88 -14.50
N GLU A 531 -14.58 15.19 -14.29
CA GLU A 531 -15.74 15.77 -13.59
C GLU A 531 -15.35 16.39 -12.24
N SER A 532 -14.52 15.70 -11.45
CA SER A 532 -14.05 16.20 -10.15
C SER A 532 -13.21 17.48 -10.24
N VAL A 533 -12.46 17.68 -11.33
CA VAL A 533 -11.69 18.91 -11.56
C VAL A 533 -12.64 20.07 -11.84
N GLU A 534 -13.67 19.83 -12.65
CA GLU A 534 -14.69 20.83 -12.94
C GLU A 534 -15.52 21.16 -11.68
N TRP A 535 -15.95 20.15 -10.93
CA TRP A 535 -16.70 20.34 -9.68
C TRP A 535 -15.89 21.15 -8.67
N PHE A 536 -14.58 20.95 -8.62
CA PHE A 536 -13.67 21.70 -7.77
C PHE A 536 -13.68 23.22 -8.05
N ASN A 537 -14.02 23.67 -9.26
CA ASN A 537 -14.20 25.09 -9.60
C ASN A 537 -15.46 25.69 -8.95
N HIS A 538 -16.42 24.83 -8.59
CA HIS A 538 -17.69 25.21 -7.97
C HIS A 538 -17.78 24.90 -6.48
N ILE A 539 -16.68 24.44 -5.86
CA ILE A 539 -16.57 24.26 -4.41
C ILE A 539 -15.69 25.35 -3.81
N GLU A 540 -16.18 26.00 -2.77
CA GLU A 540 -15.42 26.95 -1.95
C GLU A 540 -15.44 26.53 -0.49
N ILE A 541 -14.29 26.62 0.19
CA ILE A 541 -14.21 26.37 1.64
C ILE A 541 -14.15 27.73 2.33
N SER A 542 -15.10 27.99 3.22
CA SER A 542 -15.21 29.26 3.92
C SER A 542 -15.50 29.05 5.41
N ASP A 543 -15.15 30.03 6.24
CA ASP A 543 -15.47 30.04 7.67
C ASP A 543 -16.95 30.43 7.91
N THR A 544 -17.62 30.99 6.89
CA THR A 544 -19.05 31.33 6.86
C THR A 544 -19.71 30.89 5.54
N PRO A 545 -21.02 30.58 5.51
CA PRO A 545 -21.70 30.20 4.27
C PRO A 545 -22.01 31.40 3.35
N ASP A 546 -21.35 32.55 3.50
CA ASP A 546 -21.63 33.78 2.72
C ASP A 546 -20.80 33.84 1.43
N VAL A 547 -20.98 32.86 0.56
CA VAL A 547 -20.22 32.75 -0.71
C VAL A 547 -21.09 33.20 -1.90
N PRO A 548 -20.54 33.97 -2.87
CA PRO A 548 -21.29 34.35 -4.06
C PRO A 548 -21.82 33.15 -4.84
N GLN A 549 -23.07 33.25 -5.31
CA GLN A 549 -23.76 32.19 -6.06
C GLN A 549 -23.83 30.85 -5.30
N LEU A 550 -23.98 30.87 -3.98
CA LEU A 550 -24.21 29.65 -3.20
C LEU A 550 -25.48 28.92 -3.67
N LEU A 551 -25.39 27.59 -3.79
CA LEU A 551 -26.52 26.69 -3.94
C LEU A 551 -26.89 26.12 -2.57
N PHE A 552 -25.96 25.44 -1.90
CA PHE A 552 -26.10 24.97 -0.53
C PHE A 552 -24.73 24.84 0.15
N SER A 553 -24.72 24.66 1.46
CA SER A 553 -23.50 24.46 2.24
C SER A 553 -23.59 23.26 3.18
N LEU A 554 -22.46 22.60 3.41
CA LEU A 554 -22.29 21.56 4.42
C LEU A 554 -21.39 22.07 5.54
N LYS A 555 -21.88 22.03 6.77
CA LYS A 555 -21.09 22.42 7.94
C LYS A 555 -20.12 21.31 8.32
N VAL A 556 -18.87 21.69 8.56
CA VAL A 556 -17.81 20.82 9.09
C VAL A 556 -17.23 21.46 10.34
N THR A 557 -17.41 20.79 11.48
CA THR A 557 -16.82 21.19 12.76
C THR A 557 -15.55 20.38 12.99
N THR A 558 -14.45 21.03 13.33
CA THR A 558 -13.17 20.35 13.59
C THR A 558 -12.74 20.60 15.03
N GLU A 559 -12.41 19.54 15.77
CA GLU A 559 -11.80 19.60 17.09
C GLU A 559 -10.38 19.05 17.04
N LEU A 560 -9.40 19.94 16.96
CA LEU A 560 -7.97 19.66 16.94
C LEU A 560 -7.44 19.56 18.38
N THR A 561 -6.81 18.43 18.71
CA THR A 561 -6.24 18.14 20.02
C THR A 561 -4.79 17.64 19.90
N GLU A 562 -3.96 18.02 20.87
CA GLU A 562 -2.60 17.50 21.05
C GLU A 562 -2.57 16.61 22.29
N HIS A 563 -2.08 15.37 22.14
CA HIS A 563 -1.91 14.43 23.25
C HIS A 563 -0.43 14.17 23.51
N ASN A 564 -0.04 14.20 24.79
CA ASN A 564 1.32 13.85 25.20
C ASN A 564 1.42 12.35 25.47
N LEU A 565 2.48 11.73 24.95
CA LEU A 565 2.92 10.40 25.36
C LEU A 565 3.96 10.57 26.47
N VAL A 566 3.62 10.11 27.68
CA VAL A 566 4.47 10.24 28.87
C VAL A 566 4.86 8.86 29.41
N PRO A 567 6.08 8.68 29.95
CA PRO A 567 6.44 7.48 30.68
C PRO A 567 5.56 7.30 31.91
N LYS A 568 5.01 6.11 32.07
CA LYS A 568 4.29 5.69 33.28
C LYS A 568 5.38 5.26 34.28
N GLY A 569 5.74 6.13 35.24
CA GLY A 569 6.91 5.93 36.11
C GLY A 569 7.08 4.48 36.62
N GLY A 570 8.31 3.96 36.54
CA GLY A 570 8.66 2.56 36.82
C GLY A 570 9.92 2.14 36.06
N ASP A 571 10.51 1.00 36.40
CA ASP A 571 11.67 0.47 35.68
C ASP A 571 11.26 -0.07 34.29
N PRO A 572 12.11 0.08 33.26
CA PRO A 572 11.86 -0.47 31.93
C PRO A 572 11.65 -1.98 31.99
N GLN A 573 10.71 -2.52 31.21
CA GLN A 573 10.56 -3.97 31.08
C GLN A 573 11.62 -4.52 30.14
N VAL A 574 12.48 -5.41 30.65
CA VAL A 574 13.45 -6.12 29.83
C VAL A 574 12.79 -7.35 29.23
N MET A 575 12.52 -7.31 27.93
CA MET A 575 12.07 -8.48 27.18
C MET A 575 13.29 -9.21 26.63
N GLN A 576 13.41 -10.50 26.90
CA GLN A 576 14.33 -11.38 26.18
C GLN A 576 13.65 -12.02 24.97
N ALA A 577 14.42 -12.17 23.90
CA ALA A 577 13.97 -12.77 22.65
C ALA A 577 15.10 -13.57 21.98
N GLN A 578 14.76 -14.68 21.33
CA GLN A 578 15.71 -15.50 20.56
C GLN A 578 15.02 -16.15 19.37
N ARG A 579 15.65 -16.11 18.19
CA ARG A 579 15.17 -16.87 17.02
C ARG A 579 15.45 -18.36 17.22
N LEU A 580 14.47 -19.19 16.89
CA LEU A 580 14.57 -20.64 16.96
C LEU A 580 14.78 -21.19 15.54
N PHE A 581 15.62 -22.21 15.38
CA PHE A 581 16.00 -22.73 14.07
C PHE A 581 15.61 -24.21 13.92
N PRO A 582 14.31 -24.55 13.96
CA PRO A 582 13.83 -25.92 13.88
C PRO A 582 13.99 -26.49 12.45
N GLY A 583 13.91 -27.82 12.35
CA GLY A 583 13.84 -28.54 11.08
C GLY A 583 15.09 -28.38 10.20
N GLN A 584 14.86 -28.41 8.88
CA GLN A 584 15.88 -28.22 7.85
C GLN A 584 15.72 -26.88 7.12
N LEU A 585 16.65 -26.57 6.22
CA LEU A 585 16.67 -25.33 5.44
C LEU A 585 16.69 -25.62 3.95
N LEU A 586 15.74 -25.05 3.21
CA LEU A 586 15.78 -24.97 1.75
C LEU A 586 16.20 -23.57 1.32
N GLN A 587 17.17 -23.45 0.43
CA GLN A 587 17.52 -22.16 -0.17
C GLN A 587 17.10 -22.11 -1.65
N VAL A 588 16.40 -21.03 -2.02
CA VAL A 588 16.05 -20.69 -3.39
C VAL A 588 16.73 -19.38 -3.75
N VAL A 589 17.50 -19.33 -4.84
CA VAL A 589 18.19 -18.11 -5.29
C VAL A 589 17.76 -17.79 -6.72
N TRP A 590 17.21 -16.60 -6.94
CA TRP A 590 16.90 -16.12 -8.28
C TRP A 590 18.12 -15.43 -8.86
N VAL A 591 18.55 -15.89 -10.04
CA VAL A 591 19.82 -15.51 -10.65
C VAL A 591 19.56 -14.88 -12.03
N PRO A 592 19.93 -13.61 -12.26
CA PRO A 592 19.84 -13.01 -13.58
C PRO A 592 20.90 -13.59 -14.51
N CYS A 593 20.44 -14.16 -15.61
CA CYS A 593 21.23 -14.72 -16.68
C CYS A 593 21.15 -13.86 -17.94
N GLU A 594 22.17 -14.01 -18.79
CA GLU A 594 22.26 -13.41 -20.11
C GLU A 594 22.55 -14.49 -21.13
N SER A 595 22.05 -14.28 -22.34
CA SER A 595 22.44 -15.07 -23.49
C SER A 595 22.48 -14.28 -24.77
N GLY A 596 23.31 -14.76 -25.68
CA GLY A 596 23.58 -14.12 -26.95
C GLY A 596 24.48 -15.01 -27.77
N LYS A 597 25.19 -14.40 -28.71
CA LYS A 597 26.24 -15.05 -29.49
C LYS A 597 27.55 -14.35 -29.19
N TYR A 598 28.63 -15.10 -29.01
CA TYR A 598 29.95 -14.49 -28.86
C TYR A 598 30.31 -13.73 -30.15
N PRO A 599 30.77 -12.46 -30.07
CA PRO A 599 31.14 -11.67 -31.25
C PRO A 599 32.21 -12.34 -32.12
N SER A 600 33.09 -13.12 -31.49
CA SER A 600 34.24 -13.78 -32.12
C SER A 600 33.94 -15.14 -32.75
N SER A 601 32.90 -15.86 -32.32
CA SER A 601 32.69 -17.26 -32.73
C SER A 601 31.26 -17.59 -33.19
N GLN A 602 30.30 -16.65 -33.11
CA GLN A 602 28.87 -16.89 -33.36
C GLN A 602 28.21 -17.99 -32.51
N ASN A 603 28.98 -18.69 -31.67
CA ASN A 603 28.47 -19.71 -30.76
C ASN A 603 27.52 -19.07 -29.75
N PRO A 604 26.33 -19.64 -29.54
CA PRO A 604 25.43 -19.16 -28.51
C PRO A 604 26.06 -19.39 -27.13
N PHE A 605 25.68 -18.56 -26.18
CA PHE A 605 26.04 -18.70 -24.77
C PHE A 605 24.83 -18.45 -23.88
N TYR A 606 24.80 -19.07 -22.71
CA TYR A 606 23.83 -18.80 -21.66
C TYR A 606 24.52 -18.94 -20.31
N GLN A 607 24.63 -17.83 -19.56
CA GLN A 607 25.38 -17.78 -18.31
C GLN A 607 24.79 -16.76 -17.33
N PRO A 608 25.05 -16.88 -16.02
CA PRO A 608 24.79 -15.81 -15.07
C PRO A 608 25.52 -14.53 -15.48
N THR A 609 24.87 -13.39 -15.29
CA THR A 609 25.46 -12.08 -15.59
C THR A 609 26.68 -11.80 -14.72
N LYS A 610 27.61 -10.95 -15.18
CA LYS A 610 28.88 -10.70 -14.47
C LYS A 610 28.67 -10.24 -13.03
N GLU A 611 27.63 -9.44 -12.80
CA GLU A 611 27.24 -8.91 -11.51
C GLU A 611 26.68 -10.03 -10.61
N ALA A 612 25.88 -10.94 -11.17
CA ALA A 612 25.37 -12.09 -10.44
C ALA A 612 26.49 -13.05 -10.03
N GLN A 613 27.50 -13.25 -10.87
CA GLN A 613 28.67 -14.07 -10.54
C GLN A 613 29.43 -13.53 -9.32
N LYS A 614 29.47 -12.20 -9.13
CA LYS A 614 30.08 -11.58 -7.93
C LYS A 614 29.28 -11.85 -6.64
N ALA A 615 28.00 -12.21 -6.76
CA ALA A 615 27.12 -12.55 -5.65
C ALA A 615 27.09 -14.06 -5.31
N ASN A 616 27.93 -14.89 -5.94
CA ASN A 616 27.98 -16.34 -5.70
C ASN A 616 28.13 -16.76 -4.23
N ALA A 617 28.75 -15.92 -3.39
CA ALA A 617 28.88 -16.17 -1.96
C ALA A 617 27.53 -16.27 -1.22
N TRP A 618 26.45 -15.73 -1.80
CA TRP A 618 25.12 -15.80 -1.19
C TRP A 618 24.44 -17.18 -1.32
N ALA A 619 24.95 -18.06 -2.18
CA ALA A 619 24.41 -19.42 -2.33
C ALA A 619 25.11 -20.40 -1.37
N LEU A 620 24.33 -21.09 -0.54
CA LEU A 620 24.76 -22.15 0.37
C LEU A 620 25.26 -23.39 -0.39
N SER A 621 25.77 -24.39 0.33
CA SER A 621 26.28 -25.63 -0.29
C SER A 621 25.22 -26.38 -1.10
N SER A 622 23.94 -26.29 -0.73
CA SER A 622 22.81 -26.79 -1.53
C SER A 622 21.80 -25.68 -1.78
N ALA A 623 21.31 -25.55 -3.02
CA ALA A 623 20.31 -24.53 -3.38
C ALA A 623 19.56 -24.87 -4.67
N VAL A 624 18.31 -24.39 -4.75
CA VAL A 624 17.54 -24.27 -6.01
C VAL A 624 17.87 -22.92 -6.64
N LEU A 625 18.32 -22.91 -7.90
CA LEU A 625 18.64 -21.68 -8.63
C LEU A 625 17.57 -21.39 -9.67
N VAL A 626 16.77 -20.35 -9.48
CA VAL A 626 15.78 -19.88 -10.45
C VAL A 626 16.45 -18.92 -11.42
N GLU A 627 16.75 -19.40 -12.62
CA GLU A 627 17.46 -18.61 -13.63
C GLU A 627 16.47 -17.87 -14.50
N TYR A 628 16.63 -16.56 -14.62
CA TYR A 628 15.76 -15.70 -15.42
C TYR A 628 16.56 -14.75 -16.31
N GLU A 629 15.95 -14.29 -17.39
CA GLU A 629 16.59 -13.37 -18.33
C GLU A 629 15.64 -12.23 -18.68
N LEU A 630 16.07 -10.98 -18.40
CA LEU A 630 15.23 -9.78 -18.59
C LEU A 630 14.73 -9.64 -20.03
N ARG A 631 15.51 -10.05 -21.03
CA ARG A 631 15.11 -9.98 -22.45
C ARG A 631 13.86 -10.81 -22.78
N THR A 632 13.55 -11.82 -21.98
CA THR A 632 12.34 -12.65 -22.16
C THR A 632 11.09 -11.96 -21.61
N LEU A 633 11.27 -10.94 -20.79
CA LEU A 633 10.22 -10.14 -20.16
C LEU A 633 10.13 -8.72 -20.76
N ALA A 634 11.17 -8.27 -21.46
CA ALA A 634 11.20 -6.99 -22.17
C ALA A 634 10.31 -6.99 -23.41
N ARG A 635 9.79 -5.81 -23.77
CA ARG A 635 8.92 -5.67 -24.93
C ARG A 635 9.79 -5.54 -26.18
N ARG A 636 9.55 -6.38 -27.19
CA ARG A 636 10.23 -6.23 -28.49
C ARG A 636 9.60 -5.07 -29.26
N GLU A 637 10.35 -4.01 -29.50
CA GLU A 637 9.89 -2.89 -30.34
C GLU A 637 9.63 -3.35 -31.78
N GLY A 638 8.35 -3.39 -32.17
CA GLY A 638 7.93 -3.63 -33.54
C GLY A 638 7.70 -2.31 -34.28
N LYS A 639 8.10 -2.24 -35.56
CA LYS A 639 7.80 -1.12 -36.46
C LYS A 639 6.27 -0.92 -36.57
N GLN A 640 5.73 0.15 -35.97
CA GLN A 640 4.40 0.82 -36.06
C GLN A 640 3.09 0.05 -36.42
N LYS A 641 3.06 -1.04 -37.20
CA LYS A 641 1.88 -1.90 -37.45
C LYS A 641 1.80 -3.04 -36.43
N GLY A 642 0.70 -3.16 -35.69
CA GLY A 642 0.42 -4.27 -34.77
C GLY A 642 0.67 -4.00 -33.27
N GLN A 643 0.63 -2.74 -32.83
CA GLN A 643 0.90 -2.39 -31.42
C GLN A 643 0.00 -3.12 -30.41
N ALA A 644 -1.28 -3.38 -30.74
CA ALA A 644 -2.22 -4.10 -29.87
C ALA A 644 -1.88 -5.59 -29.74
N ASP A 645 -1.49 -6.25 -30.85
CA ASP A 645 -1.09 -7.66 -30.86
C ASP A 645 0.16 -7.87 -30.00
N THR A 646 1.17 -7.00 -30.17
CA THR A 646 2.40 -7.06 -29.37
C THR A 646 2.16 -6.87 -27.86
N GLN A 647 1.10 -6.15 -27.51
CA GLN A 647 0.69 -5.88 -26.13
C GLN A 647 0.04 -7.11 -25.47
N GLN A 648 -0.89 -7.77 -26.15
CA GLN A 648 -1.52 -9.00 -25.66
C GLN A 648 -0.52 -10.14 -25.52
N TRP A 649 0.39 -10.31 -26.49
CA TRP A 649 1.45 -11.32 -26.42
C TRP A 649 2.42 -11.07 -25.27
N HIS A 650 2.77 -9.81 -25.03
CA HIS A 650 3.64 -9.42 -23.92
C HIS A 650 2.95 -9.62 -22.57
N ALA A 651 1.67 -9.25 -22.44
CA ALA A 651 0.87 -9.51 -21.24
C ALA A 651 0.79 -11.02 -20.90
N ALA A 652 0.57 -11.88 -21.89
CA ALA A 652 0.60 -13.33 -21.71
C ALA A 652 2.00 -13.83 -21.30
N ALA A 653 3.05 -13.27 -21.90
CA ALA A 653 4.44 -13.63 -21.61
C ALA A 653 4.85 -13.35 -20.16
N ILE A 654 4.57 -12.13 -19.68
CA ILE A 654 4.90 -11.74 -18.31
C ILE A 654 4.01 -12.45 -17.29
N ALA A 655 2.80 -12.87 -17.65
CA ALA A 655 1.96 -13.74 -16.82
C ALA A 655 2.50 -15.19 -16.74
N ALA A 656 3.04 -15.73 -17.83
CA ALA A 656 3.61 -17.08 -17.87
C ALA A 656 4.83 -17.25 -16.94
N PHE A 657 5.64 -16.19 -16.78
CA PHE A 657 6.84 -16.20 -15.96
C PHE A 657 6.58 -16.55 -14.48
N PRO A 658 5.74 -15.83 -13.71
CA PRO A 658 5.44 -16.19 -12.33
C PRO A 658 4.69 -17.53 -12.22
N LEU A 659 3.81 -17.87 -13.17
CA LEU A 659 3.09 -19.15 -13.18
C LEU A 659 4.05 -20.34 -13.24
N LEU A 660 5.03 -20.28 -14.16
CA LEU A 660 6.05 -21.31 -14.30
C LEU A 660 6.87 -21.49 -13.02
N ILE A 661 7.39 -20.38 -12.47
CA ILE A 661 8.22 -20.44 -11.27
C ILE A 661 7.42 -20.95 -10.07
N TYR A 662 6.19 -20.45 -9.87
CA TYR A 662 5.33 -20.89 -8.79
C TYR A 662 5.07 -22.40 -8.86
N CYS A 663 4.61 -22.92 -10.00
CA CYS A 663 4.32 -24.35 -10.14
C CYS A 663 5.58 -25.23 -9.96
N CYS A 664 6.73 -24.79 -10.47
CA CYS A 664 8.00 -25.51 -10.27
C CYS A 664 8.40 -25.56 -8.79
N LEU A 665 8.40 -24.42 -8.11
CA LEU A 665 8.80 -24.34 -6.70
C LEU A 665 7.80 -25.05 -5.79
N TRP A 666 6.49 -24.89 -6.06
CA TRP A 666 5.43 -25.60 -5.36
C TRP A 666 5.65 -27.11 -5.47
N ARG A 667 5.88 -27.64 -6.67
CA ARG A 667 6.08 -29.08 -6.86
C ARG A 667 7.37 -29.59 -6.22
N ILE A 668 8.46 -28.83 -6.27
CA ILE A 668 9.71 -29.16 -5.55
C ILE A 668 9.45 -29.24 -4.05
N ILE A 669 8.77 -28.24 -3.46
CA ILE A 669 8.46 -28.18 -2.03
C ILE A 669 7.55 -29.35 -1.62
N GLN A 670 6.51 -29.65 -2.39
CA GLN A 670 5.62 -30.77 -2.15
C GLN A 670 6.37 -32.10 -2.14
N ARG A 671 7.19 -32.39 -3.18
CA ARG A 671 7.99 -33.63 -3.23
C ARG A 671 9.03 -33.72 -2.11
N LEU A 672 9.61 -32.60 -1.66
CA LEU A 672 10.52 -32.57 -0.52
C LEU A 672 9.82 -32.89 0.82
N ARG A 673 8.55 -32.49 0.95
CA ARG A 673 7.71 -32.79 2.12
C ARG A 673 7.21 -34.22 2.12
N GLU A 674 6.81 -34.73 0.96
CA GLU A 674 6.32 -36.10 0.72
C GLU A 674 7.44 -37.17 0.75
N GLY A 675 8.69 -36.79 1.05
CA GLY A 675 9.85 -37.71 1.02
C GLY A 675 9.64 -39.02 1.80
N ALA A 676 10.54 -39.99 1.62
CA ALA A 676 10.39 -41.40 2.02
C ALA A 676 10.10 -41.73 3.52
N ALA A 677 9.87 -40.74 4.39
CA ALA A 677 9.53 -40.90 5.79
C ALA A 677 8.01 -40.95 6.03
N GLU A 678 7.58 -41.60 7.12
CA GLU A 678 6.15 -41.69 7.53
C GLU A 678 5.55 -40.34 7.96
N SER A 679 6.39 -39.32 8.22
CA SER A 679 5.98 -37.98 8.64
C SER A 679 6.52 -36.90 7.69
N PRO A 680 5.75 -35.84 7.38
CA PRO A 680 6.20 -34.76 6.50
C PRO A 680 7.48 -34.09 7.02
N THR A 681 8.43 -33.85 6.11
CA THR A 681 9.68 -33.15 6.45
C THR A 681 9.40 -31.67 6.76
N ASP A 682 9.77 -31.19 7.95
CA ASP A 682 9.66 -29.78 8.33
C ASP A 682 10.92 -28.99 7.94
N PHE A 683 10.74 -27.94 7.14
CA PHE A 683 11.84 -27.07 6.71
C PHE A 683 11.38 -25.62 6.46
N THR A 684 12.32 -24.69 6.61
CA THR A 684 12.15 -23.27 6.28
C THR A 684 12.78 -22.96 4.93
N THR A 685 12.07 -22.21 4.09
CA THR A 685 12.54 -21.80 2.77
C THR A 685 13.02 -20.35 2.78
N LEU A 686 14.29 -20.15 2.44
CA LEU A 686 14.88 -18.83 2.24
C LEU A 686 14.99 -18.52 0.75
N MET A 687 14.28 -17.51 0.29
CA MET A 687 14.29 -17.07 -1.09
C MET A 687 15.10 -15.78 -1.24
N LEU A 688 16.16 -15.81 -2.03
CA LEU A 688 17.00 -14.65 -2.31
C LEU A 688 16.83 -14.24 -3.77
N ARG A 689 16.32 -13.02 -4.01
CA ARG A 689 16.24 -12.47 -5.37
C ARG A 689 17.40 -11.54 -5.66
N LEU A 690 18.30 -11.95 -6.55
CA LEU A 690 19.31 -11.06 -7.12
C LEU A 690 18.68 -10.29 -8.27
N GLN A 691 18.78 -8.96 -8.26
CA GLN A 691 18.31 -8.06 -9.33
C GLN A 691 19.47 -7.18 -9.79
N GLN A 692 19.57 -6.91 -11.09
CA GLN A 692 20.73 -6.20 -11.64
C GLN A 692 20.74 -4.76 -11.16
N THR A 693 19.66 -4.04 -11.47
CA THR A 693 19.56 -2.60 -11.26
C THR A 693 18.49 -2.23 -10.23
N GLY A 694 18.55 -1.00 -9.72
CA GLY A 694 17.60 -0.48 -8.73
C GLY A 694 16.26 -0.04 -9.36
N LYS A 695 15.28 0.28 -8.50
CA LYS A 695 13.92 0.71 -8.88
C LYS A 695 13.85 1.93 -9.82
N ASN A 696 14.92 2.73 -9.90
CA ASN A 696 14.99 3.95 -10.69
C ASN A 696 15.66 3.77 -12.06
N SER A 697 16.05 2.56 -12.43
CA SER A 697 16.56 2.30 -13.78
C SER A 697 15.41 1.99 -14.72
N ASP A 698 15.40 2.56 -15.92
CA ASP A 698 14.46 2.27 -17.01
C ASP A 698 14.66 0.85 -17.62
N SER A 699 15.25 -0.08 -16.86
CA SER A 699 15.48 -1.44 -17.34
C SER A 699 14.15 -2.18 -17.42
N GLU A 700 13.61 -2.29 -18.64
CA GLU A 700 12.42 -3.10 -18.94
C GLU A 700 12.62 -4.53 -18.42
N GLY A 701 11.78 -4.98 -17.49
CA GLY A 701 11.79 -6.34 -16.99
C GLY A 701 11.87 -6.48 -15.47
N GLU A 702 12.67 -5.63 -14.80
CA GLU A 702 12.99 -5.78 -13.38
C GLU A 702 11.74 -5.63 -12.48
N ALA A 703 10.81 -4.75 -12.86
CA ALA A 703 9.52 -4.60 -12.16
C ALA A 703 8.69 -5.91 -12.20
N TYR A 704 8.75 -6.66 -13.30
CA TYR A 704 8.05 -7.95 -13.43
C TYR A 704 8.69 -9.01 -12.52
N VAL A 705 10.02 -9.06 -12.45
CA VAL A 705 10.74 -9.99 -11.56
C VAL A 705 10.47 -9.63 -10.10
N TYR A 706 10.47 -8.34 -9.78
CA TYR A 706 10.16 -7.85 -8.44
C TYR A 706 8.76 -8.25 -7.99
N GLY A 707 7.75 -7.97 -8.82
CA GLY A 707 6.36 -8.34 -8.55
C GLY A 707 6.13 -9.85 -8.48
N ALA A 708 6.79 -10.62 -9.35
CA ALA A 708 6.70 -12.08 -9.35
C ALA A 708 7.25 -12.67 -8.04
N ALA A 709 8.43 -12.25 -7.60
CA ALA A 709 9.05 -12.77 -6.37
C ALA A 709 8.21 -12.47 -5.11
N GLN A 710 7.64 -11.27 -5.01
CA GLN A 710 6.75 -10.88 -3.90
C GLN A 710 5.46 -11.72 -3.90
N SER A 711 4.87 -11.92 -5.07
CA SER A 711 3.64 -12.72 -5.21
C SER A 711 3.88 -14.20 -4.87
N ILE A 712 4.99 -14.76 -5.35
CA ILE A 712 5.36 -16.16 -5.13
C ILE A 712 5.70 -16.42 -3.67
N GLU A 713 6.36 -15.49 -2.97
CA GLU A 713 6.56 -15.59 -1.51
C GLU A 713 5.22 -15.76 -0.78
N ALA A 714 4.26 -14.87 -1.05
CA ALA A 714 2.96 -14.90 -0.39
C ALA A 714 2.18 -16.19 -0.68
N LEU A 715 2.23 -16.69 -1.92
CA LEU A 715 1.49 -17.89 -2.32
C LEU A 715 2.19 -19.20 -1.92
N LEU A 716 3.52 -19.26 -1.88
CA LEU A 716 4.23 -20.43 -1.35
C LEU A 716 4.16 -20.51 0.18
N ALA A 717 3.88 -19.40 0.86
CA ALA A 717 3.67 -19.39 2.31
C ALA A 717 2.42 -20.19 2.75
N GLN A 718 1.54 -20.58 1.80
CA GLN A 718 0.45 -21.54 2.06
C GLN A 718 1.01 -22.94 2.34
N ASP A 719 2.13 -23.27 1.67
CA ASP A 719 2.83 -24.54 1.73
C ASP A 719 4.04 -24.48 2.69
N GLY A 720 4.08 -23.58 3.67
CA GLY A 720 5.12 -23.57 4.71
C GLY A 720 5.87 -22.24 4.90
N PRO A 721 6.83 -22.19 5.85
CA PRO A 721 7.54 -20.96 6.15
C PRO A 721 8.48 -20.58 5.02
N VAL A 722 8.15 -19.49 4.32
CA VAL A 722 8.92 -18.91 3.23
C VAL A 722 9.23 -17.45 3.57
N ARG A 723 10.47 -17.02 3.35
CA ARG A 723 10.83 -15.59 3.38
C ARG A 723 11.64 -15.21 2.16
N MET A 724 11.28 -14.10 1.53
CA MET A 724 12.00 -13.55 0.39
C MET A 724 12.72 -12.25 0.76
N GLN A 725 13.95 -12.14 0.30
CA GLN A 725 14.70 -10.88 0.34
C GLN A 725 15.31 -10.58 -1.02
N GLY A 726 15.26 -9.32 -1.43
CA GLY A 726 15.90 -8.82 -2.64
C GLY A 726 17.26 -8.16 -2.39
N ILE A 727 18.22 -8.35 -3.30
CA ILE A 727 19.48 -7.61 -3.33
C ILE A 727 19.69 -7.01 -4.73
N THR A 728 19.81 -5.68 -4.79
CA THR A 728 20.29 -4.99 -5.99
C THR A 728 21.80 -5.17 -6.10
N LEU A 729 22.26 -5.71 -7.22
CA LEU A 729 23.67 -6.03 -7.44
C LEU A 729 24.53 -4.76 -7.54
N ASP A 730 24.02 -3.66 -8.12
CA ASP A 730 24.71 -2.36 -8.14
C ASP A 730 25.06 -1.84 -6.74
N ASN A 731 24.17 -2.06 -5.77
CA ASN A 731 24.38 -1.61 -4.40
C ASN A 731 25.55 -2.35 -3.72
N LEU A 732 25.89 -3.55 -4.19
CA LEU A 732 27.03 -4.32 -3.68
C LEU A 732 28.39 -3.76 -4.14
N ALA A 733 28.41 -2.90 -5.15
CA ALA A 733 29.61 -2.20 -5.62
C ALA A 733 29.82 -0.83 -4.93
N SER A 734 28.85 -0.35 -4.16
CA SER A 734 28.89 0.96 -3.49
C SER A 734 29.55 0.95 -2.11
N ASP A 735 29.91 2.12 -1.57
CA ASP A 735 30.40 2.28 -0.19
C ASP A 735 29.40 1.77 0.87
N SER A 736 28.12 1.67 0.52
CA SER A 736 27.05 1.17 1.39
C SER A 736 26.94 -0.36 1.44
N ALA A 737 27.74 -1.09 0.66
CA ALA A 737 27.64 -2.54 0.48
C ALA A 737 27.61 -3.32 1.81
N ARG A 738 28.38 -2.90 2.83
CA ARG A 738 28.38 -3.56 4.14
C ARG A 738 26.99 -3.53 4.81
N TYR A 739 26.30 -2.40 4.74
CA TYR A 739 24.97 -2.24 5.33
C TYR A 739 23.92 -3.03 4.54
N VAL A 740 24.02 -3.02 3.21
CA VAL A 740 23.14 -3.79 2.32
C VAL A 740 23.27 -5.28 2.60
N LYS A 741 24.49 -5.81 2.69
CA LYS A 741 24.74 -7.23 2.98
C LYS A 741 24.23 -7.62 4.36
N SER A 742 24.53 -6.82 5.40
CA SER A 742 24.06 -7.12 6.76
C SER A 742 22.53 -7.07 6.86
N GLY A 743 21.90 -6.05 6.27
CA GLY A 743 20.44 -5.92 6.28
C GLY A 743 19.72 -7.01 5.50
N ALA A 744 20.25 -7.42 4.34
CA ALA A 744 19.67 -8.52 3.56
C ALA A 744 19.81 -9.86 4.29
N PHE A 745 20.94 -10.10 4.96
CA PHE A 745 21.13 -11.28 5.79
C PHE A 745 20.16 -11.30 6.98
N ASP A 746 20.05 -10.20 7.73
CA ASP A 746 19.13 -10.09 8.87
C ASP A 746 17.67 -10.34 8.45
N ALA A 747 17.27 -9.85 7.28
CA ALA A 747 15.93 -10.07 6.72
C ALA A 747 15.66 -11.53 6.33
N LEU A 748 16.67 -12.30 5.92
CA LEU A 748 16.51 -13.74 5.71
C LEU A 748 16.35 -14.49 7.03
N VAL A 749 17.07 -14.07 8.08
CA VAL A 749 16.97 -14.68 9.42
C VAL A 749 15.58 -14.47 10.05
N SER A 750 14.80 -13.47 9.62
CA SER A 750 13.46 -13.23 10.15
C SER A 750 12.42 -14.28 9.76
N ALA A 751 12.74 -15.18 8.81
CA ALA A 751 11.89 -16.31 8.40
C ALA A 751 11.57 -17.29 9.54
N PHE A 752 12.45 -17.33 10.54
CA PHE A 752 12.44 -18.35 11.59
C PHE A 752 11.56 -17.95 12.79
N PRO A 753 10.97 -18.90 13.52
CA PRO A 753 10.18 -18.63 14.72
C PRO A 753 10.93 -17.82 15.77
N LEU A 754 10.18 -17.16 16.65
CA LEU A 754 10.71 -16.27 17.68
C LEU A 754 10.22 -16.67 19.07
N ALA A 755 11.15 -17.02 19.96
CA ALA A 755 10.89 -17.13 21.39
C ALA A 755 10.86 -15.73 22.02
N LEU A 756 9.83 -15.44 22.83
CA LEU A 756 9.62 -14.17 23.52
C LEU A 756 9.26 -14.42 24.99
N THR A 757 9.94 -13.74 25.91
CA THR A 757 9.61 -13.80 27.34
C THR A 757 8.26 -13.18 27.66
N THR A 758 7.62 -13.73 28.69
CA THR A 758 6.42 -13.15 29.32
C THR A 758 6.74 -12.72 30.77
N PRO A 759 6.01 -11.75 31.35
CA PRO A 759 6.27 -11.29 32.71
C PRO A 759 6.13 -12.39 33.78
N SER A 760 5.24 -13.35 33.53
CA SER A 760 5.00 -14.54 34.35
C SER A 760 4.90 -15.77 33.45
N GLN A 761 4.94 -16.97 34.03
CA GLN A 761 4.74 -18.20 33.27
C GLN A 761 3.39 -18.15 32.55
N PRO A 762 3.36 -18.39 31.22
CA PRO A 762 2.12 -18.35 30.45
C PRO A 762 1.04 -19.25 31.04
N GLN A 763 -0.15 -18.70 31.26
CA GLN A 763 -1.31 -19.46 31.75
C GLN A 763 -2.12 -20.11 30.62
N VAL A 764 -1.87 -19.68 29.38
CA VAL A 764 -2.51 -20.22 28.18
C VAL A 764 -1.46 -20.98 27.37
N GLU A 765 -1.69 -22.27 27.14
CA GLU A 765 -0.75 -23.12 26.42
C GLU A 765 -0.56 -22.70 24.95
N LYS A 766 -1.66 -22.41 24.25
CA LYS A 766 -1.63 -21.99 22.84
C LYS A 766 -2.61 -20.86 22.54
N ILE A 767 -2.14 -19.86 21.81
CA ILE A 767 -2.95 -18.74 21.30
C ILE A 767 -2.79 -18.68 19.78
N GLY A 768 -3.91 -18.60 19.09
CA GLY A 768 -3.96 -18.36 17.65
C GLY A 768 -4.12 -16.88 17.33
N LEU A 769 -3.59 -16.45 16.19
CA LEU A 769 -3.88 -15.15 15.62
C LEU A 769 -4.08 -15.30 14.12
N ILE A 770 -5.14 -14.71 13.58
CA ILE A 770 -5.42 -14.66 12.14
C ILE A 770 -5.40 -13.18 11.74
N SER A 771 -4.42 -12.78 10.94
CA SER A 771 -4.41 -11.48 10.27
C SER A 771 -5.03 -11.65 8.89
N TYR A 772 -6.04 -10.84 8.54
CA TYR A 772 -6.71 -10.97 7.25
C TYR A 772 -7.02 -9.64 6.61
N SER A 773 -6.92 -9.61 5.28
CA SER A 773 -7.04 -8.39 4.49
C SER A 773 -7.66 -8.62 3.13
N THR A 774 -8.24 -7.56 2.58
CA THR A 774 -8.74 -7.52 1.21
C THR A 774 -7.95 -6.51 0.41
N ARG A 775 -7.80 -6.71 -0.90
CA ARG A 775 -7.24 -5.73 -1.84
C ARG A 775 -7.94 -5.87 -3.20
N PRO A 776 -8.38 -4.77 -3.85
CA PRO A 776 -8.96 -4.86 -5.18
C PRO A 776 -7.99 -5.54 -6.16
N CYS A 777 -8.43 -6.57 -6.85
CA CYS A 777 -7.67 -7.23 -7.93
C CYS A 777 -8.25 -6.97 -9.32
N ASP A 778 -9.53 -6.58 -9.39
CA ASP A 778 -10.15 -6.02 -10.60
C ASP A 778 -10.73 -4.63 -10.30
N GLU A 779 -10.29 -3.63 -11.07
CA GLU A 779 -10.70 -2.24 -10.92
C GLU A 779 -10.63 -1.55 -12.29
N ALA A 780 -11.73 -0.96 -12.75
CA ALA A 780 -11.73 -0.17 -13.99
C ALA A 780 -12.71 1.00 -13.84
N PRO A 781 -12.48 2.14 -14.53
CA PRO A 781 -13.39 3.28 -14.48
C PRO A 781 -14.83 2.95 -14.91
N THR A 782 -14.99 1.92 -15.74
CA THR A 782 -16.27 1.44 -16.26
C THR A 782 -16.93 0.37 -15.39
N LEU A 783 -16.27 -0.10 -14.33
CA LEU A 783 -16.81 -1.12 -13.41
C LEU A 783 -17.49 -0.43 -12.23
N ASN A 784 -18.76 -0.77 -12.01
CA ASN A 784 -19.50 -0.40 -10.79
C ASN A 784 -18.81 -1.00 -9.54
N GLY A 785 -19.03 -0.39 -8.37
CA GLY A 785 -18.48 -0.85 -7.09
C GLY A 785 -18.76 -2.34 -6.83
N ASP A 786 -19.99 -2.78 -7.09
CA ASP A 786 -20.46 -4.15 -6.89
C ASP A 786 -19.85 -5.19 -7.84
N ASN A 787 -19.19 -4.73 -8.91
CA ASN A 787 -18.52 -5.59 -9.90
C ASN A 787 -17.00 -5.65 -9.70
N ARG A 788 -16.48 -5.20 -8.55
CA ARG A 788 -15.05 -5.25 -8.23
C ARG A 788 -14.70 -6.53 -7.50
N SER A 789 -13.78 -7.30 -8.08
CA SER A 789 -13.18 -8.44 -7.39
C SER A 789 -12.10 -7.99 -6.42
N HIS A 790 -12.03 -8.68 -5.29
CA HIS A 790 -11.04 -8.46 -4.26
C HIS A 790 -10.25 -9.74 -4.01
N LEU A 791 -8.94 -9.58 -3.92
CA LEU A 791 -8.05 -10.59 -3.39
C LEU A 791 -8.12 -10.54 -1.86
N PHE A 792 -8.48 -11.66 -1.26
CA PHE A 792 -8.56 -11.85 0.18
C PHE A 792 -7.36 -12.68 0.63
N PHE A 793 -6.62 -12.23 1.63
CA PHE A 793 -5.49 -12.94 2.20
C PHE A 793 -5.68 -13.15 3.69
N THR A 794 -5.29 -14.31 4.19
CA THR A 794 -5.11 -14.60 5.62
C THR A 794 -3.66 -14.98 5.88
N GLN A 795 -3.14 -14.61 7.05
CA GLN A 795 -1.90 -15.13 7.61
C GLN A 795 -2.15 -15.48 9.08
N SER A 796 -2.00 -16.76 9.40
CA SER A 796 -2.18 -17.31 10.72
C SER A 796 -0.84 -17.38 11.46
N TYR A 797 -0.89 -17.19 12.78
CA TYR A 797 0.24 -17.33 13.69
C TYR A 797 -0.19 -18.18 14.89
N VAL A 798 0.75 -18.98 15.40
CA VAL A 798 0.57 -19.75 16.63
C VAL A 798 1.62 -19.32 17.63
N ALA A 799 1.16 -18.97 18.83
CA ALA A 799 2.00 -18.76 20.00
C ALA A 799 1.86 -19.97 20.93
N SER A 800 2.93 -20.76 21.09
CA SER A 800 2.97 -21.94 21.97
C SER A 800 3.82 -21.65 23.20
N ALA A 801 3.32 -21.99 24.39
CA ALA A 801 4.04 -21.78 25.64
C ALA A 801 5.31 -22.66 25.68
N ILE A 802 6.45 -22.07 26.03
CA ILE A 802 7.75 -22.73 26.11
C ILE A 802 8.43 -22.42 27.45
N ALA A 803 9.31 -23.34 27.89
CA ALA A 803 10.18 -23.15 29.06
C ALA A 803 11.64 -22.88 28.69
N GLN A 804 12.04 -23.17 27.45
CA GLN A 804 13.38 -23.00 26.91
C GLN A 804 13.28 -22.26 25.58
N PRO A 805 14.18 -21.29 25.28
CA PRO A 805 15.37 -20.89 26.05
C PRO A 805 15.05 -20.10 27.34
N PHE A 806 13.81 -19.66 27.51
CA PHE A 806 13.28 -19.03 28.71
C PHE A 806 11.75 -19.25 28.75
N SER A 807 11.12 -18.93 29.89
CA SER A 807 9.67 -18.99 30.03
C SER A 807 8.99 -17.91 29.18
N GLY A 808 8.05 -18.32 28.31
CA GLY A 808 7.34 -17.41 27.42
C GLY A 808 6.65 -18.13 26.28
N TYR A 809 6.58 -17.49 25.11
CA TYR A 809 5.96 -18.04 23.90
C TYR A 809 6.96 -18.22 22.78
N GLU A 810 6.91 -19.35 22.08
CA GLU A 810 7.36 -19.48 20.70
C GLU A 810 6.26 -18.96 19.78
N LEU A 811 6.53 -17.88 19.06
CA LEU A 811 5.67 -17.36 18.01
C LEU A 811 6.16 -17.84 16.65
N LYS A 812 5.28 -18.52 15.90
CA LYS A 812 5.55 -19.07 14.57
C LYS A 812 4.47 -18.64 13.57
N PRO A 813 4.83 -18.18 12.35
CA PRO A 813 3.88 -18.05 11.25
C PRO A 813 3.45 -19.46 10.81
N GLU A 814 2.15 -19.67 10.63
CA GLU A 814 1.57 -21.00 10.38
C GLU A 814 1.18 -21.17 8.91
N ARG A 815 -0.03 -20.75 8.54
CA ARG A 815 -0.55 -20.83 7.17
C ARG A 815 -0.87 -19.44 6.65
N THR A 816 -0.52 -19.20 5.40
CA THR A 816 -1.14 -18.15 4.60
C THR A 816 -2.25 -18.80 3.78
N GLN A 817 -3.35 -18.11 3.51
CA GLN A 817 -4.30 -18.51 2.47
C GLN A 817 -4.70 -17.33 1.62
N SER A 818 -5.21 -17.61 0.41
CA SER A 818 -5.74 -16.59 -0.49
C SER A 818 -7.03 -17.01 -1.18
N ASP A 819 -7.92 -16.05 -1.37
CA ASP A 819 -9.18 -16.20 -2.11
C ASP A 819 -9.47 -15.01 -3.01
N ILE A 820 -10.32 -15.21 -4.02
CA ILE A 820 -10.84 -14.14 -4.87
C ILE A 820 -12.33 -14.04 -4.59
N VAL A 821 -12.70 -12.93 -3.97
CA VAL A 821 -14.06 -12.56 -3.58
C VAL A 821 -14.66 -11.67 -4.67
N ARG A 822 -15.80 -12.09 -5.22
CA ARG A 822 -16.46 -11.46 -6.38
C ARG A 822 -17.76 -10.73 -6.06
N SER A 823 -18.27 -10.89 -4.84
CA SER A 823 -19.51 -10.27 -4.38
C SER A 823 -19.40 -9.82 -2.93
N GLU A 824 -20.28 -8.91 -2.51
CA GLU A 824 -20.41 -8.52 -1.11
C GLU A 824 -20.83 -9.69 -0.21
N GLU A 825 -21.64 -10.62 -0.72
CA GLU A 825 -22.06 -11.81 0.01
C GLU A 825 -20.86 -12.74 0.29
N GLU A 826 -20.02 -13.01 -0.71
CA GLU A 826 -18.77 -13.76 -0.52
C GLU A 826 -17.83 -13.04 0.46
N MET A 827 -17.81 -11.70 0.43
CA MET A 827 -17.03 -10.86 1.35
C MET A 827 -17.52 -10.97 2.79
N GLN A 828 -18.83 -11.13 3.01
CA GLN A 828 -19.41 -11.27 4.34
C GLN A 828 -19.22 -12.67 4.91
N ASN A 829 -19.29 -13.72 4.08
CA ASN A 829 -19.20 -15.11 4.52
C ASN A 829 -17.76 -15.56 4.85
N GLN A 830 -16.74 -14.88 4.30
CA GLN A 830 -15.30 -15.05 4.59
C GLN A 830 -14.85 -16.49 4.88
N ARG A 831 -15.15 -17.42 3.97
CA ARG A 831 -14.92 -18.87 4.15
C ARG A 831 -13.54 -19.19 4.71
N ILE A 832 -12.48 -18.61 4.13
CA ILE A 832 -11.10 -18.93 4.51
C ILE A 832 -10.75 -18.51 5.94
N VAL A 833 -11.41 -17.48 6.50
CA VAL A 833 -11.23 -17.12 7.92
C VAL A 833 -11.81 -18.20 8.82
N ARG A 834 -12.98 -18.75 8.48
CA ARG A 834 -13.60 -19.86 9.24
C ARG A 834 -12.79 -21.14 9.16
N GLU A 835 -12.24 -21.46 7.98
CA GLU A 835 -11.35 -22.61 7.78
C GLU A 835 -10.09 -22.47 8.65
N GLU A 836 -9.49 -21.28 8.72
CA GLU A 836 -8.32 -21.02 9.56
C GLU A 836 -8.65 -21.06 11.06
N ILE A 837 -9.83 -20.57 11.49
CA ILE A 837 -10.28 -20.75 12.89
C ILE A 837 -10.41 -22.24 13.22
N GLY A 838 -11.00 -23.03 12.33
CA GLY A 838 -11.10 -24.48 12.47
C GLY A 838 -9.73 -25.15 12.57
N HIS A 839 -8.78 -24.74 11.75
CA HIS A 839 -7.42 -25.25 11.77
C HIS A 839 -6.69 -24.92 13.09
N LEU A 840 -6.73 -23.67 13.55
CA LEU A 840 -6.11 -23.25 14.81
C LEU A 840 -6.74 -23.95 16.02
N ARG A 841 -8.06 -24.20 15.99
CA ARG A 841 -8.75 -25.02 16.99
C ARG A 841 -8.22 -26.45 17.02
N GLN A 842 -8.00 -27.09 15.86
CA GLN A 842 -7.42 -28.43 15.78
C GLN A 842 -5.98 -28.47 16.32
N LEU A 843 -5.21 -27.40 16.18
CA LEU A 843 -3.89 -27.26 16.79
C LEU A 843 -3.92 -27.05 18.32
N GLY A 844 -5.10 -26.89 18.91
CA GLY A 844 -5.33 -26.75 20.35
C GLY A 844 -5.50 -25.31 20.84
N CYS A 845 -5.68 -24.33 19.94
CA CYS A 845 -5.88 -22.94 20.34
C CYS A 845 -7.31 -22.74 20.88
N LYS A 846 -7.43 -22.30 22.14
CA LYS A 846 -8.72 -21.92 22.76
C LYS A 846 -9.02 -20.42 22.66
N HIS A 847 -7.98 -19.64 22.42
CA HIS A 847 -7.99 -18.19 22.33
C HIS A 847 -7.47 -17.80 20.95
N ILE A 848 -8.28 -17.09 20.15
CA ILE A 848 -7.92 -16.70 18.79
C ILE A 848 -8.15 -15.21 18.58
N ILE A 849 -7.10 -14.49 18.22
CA ILE A 849 -7.17 -13.08 17.83
C ILE A 849 -7.53 -12.99 16.35
N LEU A 850 -8.58 -12.25 16.01
CA LEU A 850 -9.02 -12.01 14.63
C LEU A 850 -8.67 -10.57 14.25
N LEU A 851 -7.56 -10.37 13.55
CA LEU A 851 -7.04 -9.04 13.20
C LEU A 851 -7.41 -8.68 11.75
N SER A 852 -8.36 -7.77 11.59
CA SER A 852 -8.86 -7.37 10.27
C SER A 852 -8.16 -6.13 9.71
N HIS A 853 -7.95 -6.13 8.39
CA HIS A 853 -7.30 -5.04 7.66
C HIS A 853 -8.00 -4.77 6.31
N ALA A 854 -8.88 -3.77 6.26
CA ALA A 854 -9.53 -3.40 5.00
C ALA A 854 -8.62 -2.46 4.16
N TYR A 855 -8.20 -2.89 2.96
CA TYR A 855 -7.51 -2.00 2.01
C TYR A 855 -8.49 -0.97 1.47
N GLY A 856 -8.04 0.28 1.32
CA GLY A 856 -8.86 1.34 0.75
C GLY A 856 -10.12 1.68 1.57
N GLY A 857 -10.41 0.96 2.66
CA GLY A 857 -11.58 1.18 3.52
C GLY A 857 -11.59 2.53 4.23
N ARG A 858 -10.69 3.46 3.90
CA ARG A 858 -10.69 4.87 4.36
C ARG A 858 -11.77 5.71 3.66
N HIS A 859 -12.71 5.09 2.98
CA HIS A 859 -13.94 5.70 2.50
C HIS A 859 -15.03 5.63 3.58
N LEU A 860 -16.06 6.47 3.39
CA LEU A 860 -16.85 7.10 4.44
C LEU A 860 -18.07 6.25 4.83
N ASN A 861 -18.63 6.49 6.02
CA ASN A 861 -19.77 5.82 6.69
C ASN A 861 -19.52 4.41 7.26
N ARG A 862 -18.41 4.20 7.97
CA ARG A 862 -18.03 2.91 8.60
C ARG A 862 -18.99 2.30 9.64
N ILE A 863 -20.06 2.98 10.05
CA ILE A 863 -21.12 2.36 10.86
C ILE A 863 -22.00 1.42 10.03
N ALA A 864 -22.13 1.66 8.72
CA ALA A 864 -22.84 0.72 7.87
C ALA A 864 -21.99 -0.52 7.63
N ASP A 865 -22.57 -1.72 7.78
CA ASP A 865 -21.85 -2.99 7.74
C ASP A 865 -21.08 -3.21 6.42
N HIS A 866 -21.49 -2.57 5.31
CA HIS A 866 -20.76 -2.60 4.03
C HIS A 866 -19.37 -1.92 4.06
N ASN A 867 -19.12 -1.01 5.02
CA ASN A 867 -17.85 -0.29 5.18
C ASN A 867 -16.90 -0.92 6.22
N SER A 868 -17.38 -1.93 6.95
CA SER A 868 -16.55 -2.86 7.70
C SER A 868 -16.73 -4.27 7.14
N PRO A 869 -16.40 -4.47 5.84
CA PRO A 869 -16.71 -5.72 5.14
C PRO A 869 -16.05 -6.94 5.80
N LEU A 870 -15.01 -6.69 6.60
CA LEU A 870 -14.24 -7.71 7.29
C LEU A 870 -14.75 -8.06 8.70
N THR A 871 -15.54 -7.20 9.34
CA THR A 871 -16.12 -7.50 10.67
C THR A 871 -17.59 -7.06 10.77
N PRO A 872 -18.47 -7.46 9.83
CA PRO A 872 -19.90 -7.20 9.97
C PRO A 872 -20.49 -8.07 11.09
N VAL A 873 -21.62 -7.65 11.65
CA VAL A 873 -22.30 -8.38 12.75
C VAL A 873 -22.63 -9.81 12.33
N THR A 874 -23.15 -9.99 11.12
CA THR A 874 -23.53 -11.29 10.56
C THR A 874 -22.37 -12.27 10.58
N PHE A 875 -21.20 -11.85 10.10
CA PHE A 875 -19.97 -12.64 10.16
C PHE A 875 -19.58 -12.99 11.59
N LEU A 876 -19.56 -12.00 12.50
CA LEU A 876 -19.21 -12.25 13.90
C LEU A 876 -20.16 -13.27 14.54
N GLU A 877 -21.48 -13.13 14.32
CA GLU A 877 -22.48 -14.07 14.79
C GLU A 877 -22.24 -15.49 14.27
N GLU A 878 -22.05 -15.65 12.96
CA GLU A 878 -21.81 -16.95 12.35
C GLU A 878 -20.56 -17.64 12.93
N VAL A 879 -19.48 -16.87 13.11
CA VAL A 879 -18.23 -17.41 13.65
C VAL A 879 -18.40 -17.79 15.13
N PHE A 880 -19.02 -16.93 15.95
CA PHE A 880 -19.27 -17.26 17.35
C PHE A 880 -20.18 -18.49 17.53
N GLN A 881 -21.20 -18.64 16.67
CA GLN A 881 -22.08 -19.80 16.67
C GLN A 881 -21.40 -21.07 16.17
N SER A 882 -20.51 -20.95 15.18
CA SER A 882 -19.75 -22.09 14.63
C SER A 882 -18.69 -22.61 15.61
N PHE A 883 -18.16 -21.75 16.48
CA PHE A 883 -17.06 -22.05 17.40
C PHE A 883 -17.36 -21.60 18.85
N PRO A 884 -18.43 -22.10 19.49
CA PRO A 884 -18.88 -21.62 20.80
C PRO A 884 -17.93 -21.97 21.96
N ASP A 885 -17.04 -22.94 21.75
CA ASP A 885 -16.01 -23.37 22.70
C ASP A 885 -14.76 -22.46 22.70
N LEU A 886 -14.62 -21.59 21.70
CA LEU A 886 -13.49 -20.68 21.57
C LEU A 886 -13.79 -19.31 22.17
N THR A 887 -12.74 -18.60 22.56
CA THR A 887 -12.82 -17.15 22.81
C THR A 887 -12.13 -16.41 21.68
N LEU A 888 -12.91 -15.63 20.93
CA LEU A 888 -12.44 -14.88 19.76
C LEU A 888 -12.31 -13.39 20.11
N TYR A 889 -11.22 -12.78 19.67
CA TYR A 889 -10.92 -11.37 19.92
C TYR A 889 -10.89 -10.60 18.59
N PRO A 890 -12.02 -10.04 18.13
CA PRO A 890 -12.05 -9.24 16.90
C PRO A 890 -11.32 -7.91 17.11
N LEU A 891 -10.19 -7.74 16.43
CA LEU A 891 -9.33 -6.57 16.53
C LEU A 891 -9.22 -5.83 15.19
N LEU A 892 -9.01 -4.52 15.30
CA LEU A 892 -8.55 -3.61 14.27
C LEU A 892 -7.18 -3.05 14.64
N ARG A 893 -6.48 -2.48 13.66
CA ARG A 893 -5.18 -1.82 13.88
C ARG A 893 -5.08 -0.54 13.07
N ASP A 894 -4.49 0.50 13.65
CA ASP A 894 -4.06 1.69 12.89
C ASP A 894 -2.71 2.21 13.39
N VAL A 895 -2.05 2.98 12.52
CA VAL A 895 -0.75 3.62 12.77
C VAL A 895 -0.92 5.13 12.77
N PHE A 896 -0.57 5.74 13.89
CA PHE A 896 -0.66 7.18 14.13
C PHE A 896 0.74 7.79 14.07
N PRO A 897 0.91 8.92 13.37
CA PRO A 897 2.14 9.68 13.41
C PRO A 897 2.30 10.37 14.77
N ALA A 898 3.54 10.43 15.26
CA ALA A 898 3.88 11.11 16.51
C ALA A 898 5.16 11.94 16.35
N THR A 899 5.12 13.17 16.84
CA THR A 899 6.27 14.06 16.91
C THR A 899 7.06 13.76 18.18
N ARG A 900 8.29 13.32 18.02
CA ARG A 900 9.20 12.98 19.11
C ARG A 900 9.76 14.23 19.77
N LEU A 901 9.81 14.23 21.10
CA LEU A 901 10.34 15.35 21.90
C LEU A 901 11.80 15.16 22.30
N ARG A 902 12.31 13.91 22.32
CA ARG A 902 13.72 13.61 22.65
C ARG A 902 14.29 12.48 21.82
N LYS A 903 15.62 12.42 21.69
CA LYS A 903 16.27 11.24 21.10
C LYS A 903 16.00 9.98 21.93
N ARG A 904 15.97 8.84 21.24
CA ARG A 904 15.84 7.54 21.90
C ARG A 904 17.14 7.25 22.65
N GLY A 905 17.03 6.83 23.90
CA GLY A 905 18.17 6.38 24.69
C GLY A 905 18.84 5.17 24.04
N ARG A 906 20.14 4.98 24.28
CA ARG A 906 20.88 3.82 23.76
C ARG A 906 20.34 2.49 24.28
N GLU A 907 19.73 2.53 25.46
CA GLU A 907 19.13 1.40 26.13
C GLU A 907 17.62 1.29 25.86
N GLU A 908 17.01 2.09 24.98
CA GLU A 908 15.57 2.01 24.68
C GLU A 908 15.34 1.29 23.34
N ALA A 909 14.66 0.15 23.37
CA ALA A 909 14.33 -0.60 22.15
C ALA A 909 13.01 -0.10 21.55
N ALA A 910 11.98 0.01 22.39
CA ALA A 910 10.63 0.45 22.03
C ALA A 910 9.86 0.93 23.27
N PHE A 911 8.62 1.35 23.04
CA PHE A 911 7.71 1.90 24.01
C PHE A 911 6.33 1.26 23.81
N GLU A 912 5.54 1.13 24.87
CA GLU A 912 4.23 0.50 24.79
C GLU A 912 3.23 1.04 25.81
N ILE A 913 1.94 0.98 25.46
CA ILE A 913 0.84 1.23 26.39
C ILE A 913 0.11 -0.09 26.60
N LEU A 914 0.19 -0.62 27.83
CA LEU A 914 -0.23 -1.97 28.18
C LEU A 914 -1.67 -2.08 28.67
N LYS A 915 -2.26 -0.99 29.18
CA LYS A 915 -3.61 -1.01 29.75
C LYS A 915 -4.54 -0.10 28.96
N ALA A 916 -5.78 -0.53 28.77
CA ALA A 916 -6.82 0.29 28.14
C ALA A 916 -7.05 1.61 28.89
N GLY A 917 -6.94 1.60 30.24
CA GLY A 917 -7.04 2.79 31.08
C GLY A 917 -6.00 3.88 30.77
N ASP A 918 -4.83 3.51 30.26
CA ASP A 918 -3.77 4.46 29.88
C ASP A 918 -4.05 5.16 28.53
N HIS A 919 -5.15 4.79 27.85
CA HIS A 919 -5.66 5.41 26.63
C HIS A 919 -6.89 6.31 26.90
N VAL A 920 -7.33 6.49 28.14
CA VAL A 920 -8.61 7.19 28.47
C VAL A 920 -8.71 8.58 27.85
N ASN A 921 -7.61 9.29 27.73
CA ASN A 921 -7.55 10.64 27.15
C ASN A 921 -7.42 10.64 25.61
N PHE A 922 -7.28 9.49 24.97
CA PHE A 922 -7.03 9.36 23.53
C PHE A 922 -8.30 8.89 22.82
N LEU A 923 -8.92 9.79 22.05
CA LEU A 923 -10.04 9.53 21.13
C LEU A 923 -11.33 8.96 21.74
N ARG A 924 -11.50 8.97 23.07
CA ARG A 924 -12.78 8.66 23.71
C ARG A 924 -13.65 9.91 23.85
N ASN A 925 -14.85 9.86 23.28
CA ASN A 925 -15.96 10.72 23.70
C ASN A 925 -16.88 9.88 24.62
N PRO A 926 -16.76 10.01 25.96
CA PRO A 926 -17.50 9.21 26.93
C PRO A 926 -19.00 9.55 27.01
N ALA A 927 -19.49 10.56 26.28
CA ALA A 927 -20.86 11.05 26.37
C ALA A 927 -21.88 10.34 25.46
N MET A 928 -21.51 9.24 24.79
CA MET A 928 -22.36 8.59 23.78
C MET A 928 -22.52 7.10 24.08
N ASP A 929 -23.78 6.64 24.19
CA ASP A 929 -24.14 5.21 24.18
C ASP A 929 -23.91 4.65 22.76
N ARG A 930 -22.96 3.72 22.64
CA ARG A 930 -22.46 3.23 21.34
C ARG A 930 -22.94 1.81 21.08
N VAL A 931 -23.50 1.58 19.90
CA VAL A 931 -23.96 0.25 19.44
C VAL A 931 -22.77 -0.63 19.02
N ARG A 932 -21.71 -0.03 18.49
CA ARG A 932 -20.46 -0.70 18.11
C ARG A 932 -19.27 0.13 18.58
N ASP A 933 -18.48 -0.42 19.48
CA ASP A 933 -17.32 0.21 20.12
C ASP A 933 -16.00 -0.23 19.48
N ILE A 934 -15.12 0.73 19.22
CA ILE A 934 -13.72 0.51 18.83
C ILE A 934 -12.84 0.97 20.00
N ILE A 935 -12.34 0.03 20.80
CA ILE A 935 -11.69 0.32 22.08
C ILE A 935 -10.18 0.09 21.99
N PRO A 936 -9.31 1.08 22.26
CA PRO A 936 -7.87 0.85 22.29
C PRO A 936 -7.50 -0.10 23.44
N VAL A 937 -6.80 -1.19 23.12
CA VAL A 937 -6.40 -2.22 24.10
C VAL A 937 -4.89 -2.34 24.26
N TYR A 938 -4.12 -2.08 23.20
CA TYR A 938 -2.65 -2.14 23.23
C TYR A 938 -2.06 -1.14 22.23
N THR A 939 -1.01 -0.42 22.64
CA THR A 939 -0.24 0.45 21.74
C THR A 939 1.24 0.06 21.76
N PHE A 940 1.86 -0.02 20.58
CA PHE A 940 3.30 -0.24 20.43
C PHE A 940 3.94 0.90 19.64
N ALA A 941 5.06 1.43 20.10
CA ALA A 941 5.78 2.51 19.45
C ALA A 941 7.28 2.23 19.41
N THR A 942 7.92 2.46 18.26
CA THR A 942 9.39 2.34 18.15
C THR A 942 10.11 3.64 18.47
N LEU A 943 9.41 4.78 18.27
CA LEU A 943 9.94 6.15 18.27
C LEU A 943 11.28 6.31 17.50
N HIS A 944 11.51 5.43 16.53
CA HIS A 944 12.76 5.34 15.76
C HIS A 944 12.57 5.89 14.34
N VAL A 945 13.60 6.58 13.83
CA VAL A 945 13.65 7.16 12.49
C VAL A 945 15.01 6.94 11.84
N ILE A 946 15.02 6.89 10.50
CA ILE A 946 16.25 6.85 9.70
C ILE A 946 16.78 8.29 9.62
N ASP A 947 17.81 8.61 10.41
CA ASP A 947 18.35 9.96 10.67
C ASP A 947 17.60 10.74 11.78
N GLU A 948 17.95 10.43 13.03
CA GLU A 948 17.33 10.99 14.23
C GLU A 948 17.49 12.51 14.38
N GLU A 949 18.45 13.14 13.70
CA GLU A 949 18.68 14.58 13.80
C GLU A 949 17.77 15.36 12.85
N LYS A 950 17.46 14.76 11.70
CA LYS A 950 16.65 15.40 10.64
C LYS A 950 15.20 14.92 10.63
N ARG A 951 14.85 13.94 11.48
CA ARG A 951 13.49 13.35 11.53
C ARG A 951 12.86 13.31 12.92
N PRO A 952 12.23 14.38 13.45
CA PRO A 952 11.47 14.30 14.70
C PRO A 952 10.24 13.39 14.63
N GLN A 953 9.74 13.00 13.46
CA GLN A 953 8.47 12.27 13.38
C GLN A 953 8.65 10.76 13.32
N SER A 954 8.03 10.08 14.26
CA SER A 954 7.91 8.63 14.36
C SER A 954 6.41 8.25 14.35
N GLY A 955 6.05 7.08 14.86
CA GLY A 955 4.65 6.72 15.03
C GLY A 955 4.46 5.63 16.07
N PHE A 956 3.20 5.34 16.33
CA PHE A 956 2.75 4.25 17.19
C PHE A 956 1.63 3.48 16.49
N CYS A 957 1.57 2.19 16.75
CA CYS A 957 0.60 1.25 16.24
C CYS A 957 -0.36 0.92 17.38
N VAL A 958 -1.65 1.15 17.19
CA VAL A 958 -2.69 0.87 18.19
C VAL A 958 -3.54 -0.29 17.71
N TYR A 959 -3.79 -1.24 18.60
CA TYR A 959 -4.74 -2.33 18.41
C TYR A 959 -6.04 -2.00 19.15
N PHE A 960 -7.15 -2.18 18.46
CA PHE A 960 -8.47 -1.83 18.93
C PHE A 960 -9.37 -3.06 18.98
N LEU A 961 -10.02 -3.31 20.10
CA LEU A 961 -11.08 -4.30 20.22
C LEU A 961 -12.35 -3.76 19.56
N VAL A 962 -12.95 -4.57 18.69
CA VAL A 962 -14.29 -4.33 18.15
C VAL A 962 -15.29 -5.01 19.08
N SER A 963 -16.10 -4.22 19.78
CA SER A 963 -17.19 -4.74 20.62
C SER A 963 -18.51 -4.30 20.01
N ASP A 964 -19.25 -5.23 19.40
CA ASP A 964 -20.53 -4.95 18.75
C ASP A 964 -21.68 -5.48 19.61
N GLN A 965 -22.52 -4.57 20.12
CA GLN A 965 -23.64 -4.91 21.00
C GLN A 965 -24.83 -5.51 20.23
N ARG A 966 -24.81 -5.48 18.89
CA ARG A 966 -25.87 -6.05 18.03
C ARG A 966 -25.80 -7.58 17.94
N VAL A 967 -24.69 -8.18 18.36
CA VAL A 967 -24.52 -9.63 18.40
C VAL A 967 -25.53 -10.23 19.39
N SER A 968 -26.28 -11.25 18.96
CA SER A 968 -27.37 -11.88 19.73
C SER A 968 -26.99 -12.36 21.14
N ASN A 969 -25.72 -12.70 21.38
CA ASN A 969 -25.23 -13.09 22.71
C ASN A 969 -24.09 -12.18 23.19
N ILE A 970 -24.43 -11.28 24.10
CA ILE A 970 -23.50 -10.32 24.72
C ILE A 970 -22.35 -10.98 25.49
N THR A 971 -22.50 -12.23 25.93
CA THR A 971 -21.43 -12.92 26.70
C THR A 971 -20.18 -13.17 25.85
N TRP A 972 -20.33 -13.31 24.53
CA TRP A 972 -19.20 -13.50 23.61
C TRP A 972 -18.32 -12.25 23.56
N THR A 973 -18.93 -11.07 23.42
CA THR A 973 -18.22 -9.80 23.32
C THR A 973 -17.71 -9.34 24.69
N GLU A 974 -18.45 -9.57 25.78
CA GLU A 974 -18.01 -9.17 27.13
C GLU A 974 -16.83 -10.01 27.64
N ARG A 975 -16.76 -11.31 27.31
CA ARG A 975 -15.60 -12.15 27.68
C ARG A 975 -14.32 -11.62 27.06
N ALA A 976 -14.35 -11.29 25.76
CA ALA A 976 -13.21 -10.70 25.06
C ALA A 976 -12.82 -9.34 25.69
N ARG A 977 -13.83 -8.55 26.07
CA ARG A 977 -13.65 -7.25 26.73
C ARG A 977 -12.98 -7.38 28.10
N GLN A 978 -13.44 -8.30 28.95
CA GLN A 978 -12.84 -8.56 30.27
C GLN A 978 -11.38 -8.98 30.16
N HIS A 979 -11.05 -9.89 29.24
CA HIS A 979 -9.68 -10.37 29.08
C HIS A 979 -8.70 -9.31 28.57
N LEU A 980 -9.13 -8.40 27.67
CA LEU A 980 -8.25 -7.41 27.04
C LEU A 980 -8.22 -6.04 27.72
N LEU A 981 -9.34 -5.59 28.31
CA LEU A 981 -9.36 -4.33 29.03
C LEU A 981 -8.72 -4.46 30.41
N ASP A 982 -8.83 -5.66 31.01
CA ASP A 982 -8.28 -6.00 32.32
C ASP A 982 -8.56 -4.90 33.36
N PRO A 983 -9.84 -4.54 33.58
CA PRO A 983 -10.20 -3.37 34.38
C PRO A 983 -9.77 -3.52 35.85
N GLU A 984 -9.80 -4.75 36.38
CA GLU A 984 -9.41 -5.09 37.76
C GLU A 984 -7.90 -5.35 37.88
N GLY A 985 -7.20 -5.59 36.76
CA GLY A 985 -5.75 -5.77 36.72
C GLY A 985 -5.26 -7.17 37.12
N ASP A 986 -6.16 -8.15 37.13
CA ASP A 986 -5.96 -9.50 37.65
C ASP A 986 -6.17 -10.59 36.58
N SER A 987 -6.52 -10.22 35.34
CA SER A 987 -6.72 -11.17 34.25
C SER A 987 -5.42 -11.96 33.94
N PRO A 988 -5.39 -13.29 34.11
CA PRO A 988 -4.22 -14.10 33.78
C PRO A 988 -4.00 -14.21 32.26
N ILE A 989 -4.99 -13.84 31.46
CA ILE A 989 -4.99 -13.96 30.00
C ILE A 989 -4.44 -12.69 29.35
N HIS A 990 -4.63 -11.51 29.97
CA HIS A 990 -4.20 -10.22 29.40
C HIS A 990 -2.71 -10.16 29.04
N PRO A 991 -1.76 -10.59 29.90
CA PRO A 991 -0.35 -10.60 29.56
C PRO A 991 -0.02 -11.56 28.41
N CYS A 992 -0.78 -12.66 28.29
CA CYS A 992 -0.59 -13.64 27.23
C CYS A 992 -1.00 -13.07 25.87
N LEU A 993 -2.18 -12.43 25.77
CA LEU A 993 -2.64 -11.77 24.53
C LEU A 993 -1.71 -10.62 24.12
N THR A 994 -1.28 -9.82 25.09
CA THR A 994 -0.35 -8.71 24.86
C THR A 994 1.01 -9.20 24.37
N ALA A 995 1.52 -10.33 24.88
CA ALA A 995 2.77 -10.91 24.40
C ALA A 995 2.69 -11.36 22.93
N VAL A 996 1.55 -11.88 22.48
CA VAL A 996 1.32 -12.22 21.07
C VAL A 996 1.31 -10.96 20.20
N LEU A 997 0.53 -9.94 20.57
CA LEU A 997 0.48 -8.67 19.83
C LEU A 997 1.83 -7.97 19.76
N ARG A 998 2.59 -7.97 20.87
CA ARG A 998 3.97 -7.49 20.93
C ARG A 998 4.87 -8.30 20.01
N GLY A 999 4.74 -9.62 20.03
CA GLY A 999 5.56 -10.54 19.26
C GLY A 999 5.49 -10.32 17.76
N LEU A 1000 4.33 -9.89 17.23
CA LEU A 1000 4.18 -9.49 15.83
C LEU A 1000 5.20 -8.42 15.40
N HIS A 1001 5.46 -7.43 16.26
CA HIS A 1001 6.42 -6.36 15.97
C HIS A 1001 7.88 -6.82 15.93
N PHE A 1002 8.19 -7.99 16.50
CA PHE A 1002 9.54 -8.55 16.51
C PHE A 1002 9.72 -9.68 15.50
N ILE A 1003 8.70 -10.53 15.29
CA ILE A 1003 8.79 -11.64 14.33
C ILE A 1003 8.89 -11.12 12.90
N GLU A 1004 8.15 -10.06 12.57
CA GLU A 1004 8.18 -9.40 11.25
C GLU A 1004 9.31 -8.36 11.11
N ALA A 1005 10.14 -8.19 12.14
CA ALA A 1005 11.27 -7.28 12.06
C ALA A 1005 12.39 -7.86 11.20
N GLU A 1006 12.59 -7.29 10.01
CA GLU A 1006 13.72 -7.58 9.12
C GLU A 1006 15.05 -7.03 9.64
N ARG A 1007 14.99 -6.08 10.57
CA ARG A 1007 16.19 -5.49 11.16
C ARG A 1007 16.65 -6.43 12.28
N GLY A 1008 17.90 -6.85 12.20
CA GLY A 1008 18.53 -7.61 13.27
C GLY A 1008 18.83 -6.74 14.49
N VAL A 1009 19.91 -7.10 15.17
CA VAL A 1009 20.28 -6.50 16.46
C VAL A 1009 21.14 -5.26 16.25
N LYS A 1010 20.77 -4.15 16.91
CA LYS A 1010 21.55 -2.90 16.89
C LYS A 1010 21.91 -2.48 18.30
N GLY A 1011 23.20 -2.22 18.54
CA GLY A 1011 23.67 -1.81 19.86
C GLY A 1011 23.41 -2.86 20.96
N GLY A 1012 23.33 -4.14 20.61
CA GLY A 1012 23.00 -5.23 21.53
C GLY A 1012 21.50 -5.42 21.78
N GLN A 1013 20.63 -4.57 21.21
CA GLN A 1013 19.19 -4.66 21.36
C GLN A 1013 18.50 -5.22 20.11
N LEU A 1014 17.48 -6.05 20.32
CA LEU A 1014 16.59 -6.48 19.25
C LEU A 1014 15.69 -5.31 18.86
N ILE A 1015 15.69 -4.93 17.57
CA ILE A 1015 14.95 -3.75 17.10
C ILE A 1015 13.64 -4.17 16.44
N PRO A 1016 12.48 -3.75 16.98
CA PRO A 1016 11.19 -4.10 16.40
C PRO A 1016 10.83 -3.23 15.20
N VAL A 1017 9.81 -3.65 14.45
CA VAL A 1017 9.17 -2.86 13.40
C VAL A 1017 7.88 -2.20 13.93
N LEU A 1018 7.61 -0.96 13.51
CA LEU A 1018 6.38 -0.26 13.92
C LEU A 1018 5.12 -0.88 13.31
N ASP A 1019 5.17 -1.24 12.03
CA ASP A 1019 4.07 -1.86 11.31
C ASP A 1019 4.51 -3.24 10.83
N PRO A 1020 4.02 -4.33 11.45
CA PRO A 1020 4.40 -5.70 11.10
C PRO A 1020 3.71 -6.19 9.81
N PHE A 1021 2.67 -5.51 9.32
CA PHE A 1021 1.84 -5.99 8.21
C PHE A 1021 2.09 -5.21 6.92
N ARG A 1022 3.36 -4.95 6.59
CA ARG A 1022 3.73 -4.21 5.38
C ARG A 1022 3.25 -4.88 4.09
N TRP A 1023 3.06 -6.20 4.11
CA TRP A 1023 2.55 -6.98 2.98
C TRP A 1023 1.09 -6.68 2.65
N ILE A 1024 0.29 -6.16 3.60
CA ILE A 1024 -1.13 -5.82 3.39
C ILE A 1024 -1.31 -4.55 2.56
N SER A 1025 -0.49 -3.54 2.84
CA SER A 1025 -0.50 -2.27 2.11
C SER A 1025 0.93 -1.86 1.71
N PRO A 1026 1.56 -2.58 0.77
CA PRO A 1026 2.88 -2.25 0.26
C PRO A 1026 2.93 -0.82 -0.26
N ALA A 1027 4.07 -0.15 -0.06
CA ALA A 1027 4.25 1.26 -0.44
C ALA A 1027 4.32 1.48 -1.96
N THR A 1028 4.63 0.44 -2.74
CA THR A 1028 4.68 0.48 -4.21
C THR A 1028 3.80 -0.61 -4.81
N ARG A 1029 3.44 -0.46 -6.09
CA ARG A 1029 2.54 -1.36 -6.81
C ARG A 1029 3.18 -2.70 -7.11
N GLU A 1030 4.44 -2.65 -7.52
CA GLU A 1030 5.24 -3.83 -7.82
C GLU A 1030 5.44 -4.65 -6.54
N ALA A 1031 5.50 -4.00 -5.36
CA ALA A 1031 5.58 -4.70 -4.07
C ALA A 1031 4.29 -5.42 -3.71
N ALA A 1032 3.18 -5.04 -4.33
CA ALA A 1032 1.92 -5.75 -4.27
C ALA A 1032 1.71 -6.74 -5.42
N GLY A 1033 2.73 -6.98 -6.25
CA GLY A 1033 2.63 -7.85 -7.42
C GLY A 1033 1.77 -7.29 -8.55
N GLU A 1034 1.53 -5.97 -8.57
CA GLU A 1034 0.81 -5.28 -9.64
C GLU A 1034 1.81 -4.78 -10.68
N VAL A 1035 1.71 -5.27 -11.91
CA VAL A 1035 2.66 -4.95 -12.99
C VAL A 1035 1.95 -4.34 -14.19
N GLU A 1036 2.59 -3.41 -14.88
CA GLU A 1036 2.02 -2.76 -16.06
C GLU A 1036 2.03 -3.68 -17.28
N ILE A 1037 0.89 -3.83 -17.96
CA ILE A 1037 0.75 -4.75 -19.10
C ILE A 1037 0.29 -4.07 -20.39
N LEU A 1038 -0.42 -2.94 -20.29
CA LEU A 1038 -0.84 -2.14 -21.44
C LEU A 1038 -0.58 -0.66 -21.13
N HIS A 1039 0.17 -0.01 -22.03
CA HIS A 1039 0.40 1.43 -22.02
C HIS A 1039 0.23 1.98 -23.44
N SER A 1040 -0.46 3.11 -23.57
CA SER A 1040 -0.57 3.83 -24.84
C SER A 1040 -0.55 5.33 -24.55
N ARG A 1041 0.10 6.10 -25.43
CA ARG A 1041 0.19 7.57 -25.31
C ARG A 1041 -1.18 8.27 -25.22
N ARG A 1042 -2.26 7.61 -25.67
CA ARG A 1042 -3.64 8.15 -25.71
C ARG A 1042 -4.62 7.43 -24.77
N ARG A 1043 -4.18 6.43 -24.00
CA ARG A 1043 -5.04 5.64 -23.10
C ARG A 1043 -4.40 5.52 -21.72
N GLY A 1044 -5.18 5.13 -20.73
CA GLY A 1044 -4.75 4.95 -19.35
C GLY A 1044 -3.88 3.70 -19.17
N LEU A 1045 -3.34 3.54 -17.96
CA LEU A 1045 -2.45 2.42 -17.62
C LEU A 1045 -3.26 1.20 -17.20
N VAL A 1046 -2.81 0.02 -17.60
CA VAL A 1046 -3.44 -1.25 -17.23
C VAL A 1046 -2.45 -2.11 -16.48
N HIS A 1047 -2.85 -2.54 -15.29
CA HIS A 1047 -2.06 -3.38 -14.42
C HIS A 1047 -2.64 -4.78 -14.33
N LEU A 1048 -1.76 -5.79 -14.33
CA LEU A 1048 -2.08 -7.17 -14.04
C LEU A 1048 -1.69 -7.50 -12.61
N SER A 1049 -2.59 -8.17 -11.89
CA SER A 1049 -2.35 -8.66 -10.53
C SER A 1049 -1.79 -10.09 -10.59
N TYR A 1050 -0.48 -10.25 -10.42
CA TYR A 1050 0.12 -11.58 -10.29
C TYR A 1050 -0.44 -12.38 -9.10
N PRO A 1051 -0.66 -11.78 -7.90
CA PRO A 1051 -1.23 -12.51 -6.79
C PRO A 1051 -2.62 -13.11 -7.08
N ALA A 1052 -3.46 -12.42 -7.87
CA ALA A 1052 -4.76 -12.93 -8.29
C ALA A 1052 -4.62 -14.12 -9.24
N LEU A 1053 -3.76 -14.00 -10.27
CA LEU A 1053 -3.49 -15.12 -11.19
C LEU A 1053 -2.95 -16.36 -10.46
N LEU A 1054 -1.99 -16.17 -9.56
CA LEU A 1054 -1.43 -17.26 -8.78
C LEU A 1054 -2.43 -17.85 -7.78
N THR A 1055 -3.38 -17.05 -7.28
CA THR A 1055 -4.45 -17.54 -6.40
C THR A 1055 -5.38 -18.52 -7.13
N HIS A 1056 -5.78 -18.23 -8.37
CA HIS A 1056 -6.55 -19.17 -9.20
C HIS A 1056 -5.84 -20.53 -9.34
N VAL A 1057 -4.53 -20.49 -9.59
CA VAL A 1057 -3.70 -21.71 -9.70
C VAL A 1057 -3.58 -22.41 -8.34
N SER A 1058 -3.20 -21.69 -7.29
CA SER A 1058 -3.03 -22.25 -5.94
C SER A 1058 -4.30 -22.94 -5.46
N GLN A 1059 -5.46 -22.30 -5.58
CA GLN A 1059 -6.74 -22.91 -5.19
C GLN A 1059 -7.04 -24.20 -5.95
N THR A 1060 -6.69 -24.24 -7.23
CA THR A 1060 -6.90 -25.42 -8.06
C THR A 1060 -6.00 -26.58 -7.62
N LEU A 1061 -4.76 -26.29 -7.19
CA LEU A 1061 -3.83 -27.29 -6.63
C LEU A 1061 -4.30 -27.79 -5.27
N HIS A 1062 -4.68 -26.89 -4.35
CA HIS A 1062 -5.00 -27.23 -2.96
C HIS A 1062 -6.37 -27.89 -2.78
N ARG A 1063 -7.39 -27.54 -3.58
CA ARG A 1063 -8.72 -28.20 -3.52
C ARG A 1063 -8.68 -29.71 -3.83
N ARG A 1064 -7.54 -30.22 -4.31
CA ARG A 1064 -7.34 -31.61 -4.72
C ARG A 1064 -6.49 -32.42 -3.77
N GLN A 1065 -5.88 -31.79 -2.76
CA GLN A 1065 -5.20 -32.54 -1.70
C GLN A 1065 -6.27 -33.15 -0.78
N PRO A 1066 -6.24 -34.46 -0.54
CA PRO A 1066 -7.25 -35.16 0.26
C PRO A 1066 -7.29 -34.74 1.73
#